data_AF-A0A285UYU8-F1
#
_entry.id   AF-A0A285UYU8-F1
#
_cell.length_a   1.000
_cell.length_b   1.000
_cell.length_c   1.000
_cell.angle_alpha   90.00
_cell.angle_beta   90.00
_cell.angle_gamma   90.00
#
_symmetry.space_group_name_H-M   'P 1'
#
loop_
_entity.id
_entity.type
_entity.pdbx_description
1 polymer ?
#
loop_
_entity_poly.entity_id
_entity_poly.type
_entity_poly.pdbx_seq_one_letter_code
_entity_poly.pdbx_strand_id
1 'polypeptide(L)'
;MSALPDTCRAGGPPQFVAGRASAVMTWLSGLQRAAWIGRPSTYALGALVLTVLGCGTTLMAPRLLGPVEFGRFALLTTLFTYAGRVDLGLSQLADKQIVGKAGPAATKAARDILGALWLVGLLAMAVTVPVALLMAGAEIAFSPLDTVLAVGGGVMAMIANGPVTVYRAASRLWEFTALALILQLGMTAPRLAGLLYGGVTGTFAVLAVYYAILALLFARPVSSLPGLKSLAAMARLSLPLFAFTAVWVFYLGANRWIASALSSPHDLGLFSFGASLAMIGLGLLSTIAQVRYPKLLVQMGQIGEGRSSTIDASTAGPGIAGAVTPGAGAIVERELLALTGLLAAIALAAILFARPVIGFAFPAFTEATPSTIAFAAACVPLGVMTWMVPMIVVRSHRPMADAAMLAAVGFLSLALAMIAGNRLAGIEGQAWGNAAAAFGLLVAMALIMFRLGMLGWPVLCRIIGVQASVLGVLALIVAVASPAPARAQTAAVPISTDGWKVIFEDDFDRLDLQLGDVGIWLPYYPGGGRSNSGNNELQYYVDPRPAGDSPEVQALEPYRVVDGVLEIRANKVPDALRAQSGGYAYASGLLTPYRRLSFLYGAVEIRAKVPRGRGLWPAFWLLPTDRTWPPELDVLEVLGHDTHTLHVTAHSGIAIPAGDKSARTGATVPTVDLSEDFHVYGLIWTADRLVWTLDGQAVFETPTPQDLHKPMFLLVNLAVGGNWPGSPDATTAFPATFHVDWIRVRQPVSEIPEAELETKP
;
A
#
# COMPACT_ATOMS: atom_id res chain seq x y z
N MET A 1 -31.73 -19.79 25.46
CA MET A 1 -32.71 -18.94 24.75
C MET A 1 -34.06 -19.51 25.11
N SER A 2 -34.76 -18.87 26.06
CA SER A 2 -36.18 -19.12 26.28
C SER A 2 -36.94 -18.71 25.01
N ALA A 3 -37.94 -19.51 24.65
CA ALA A 3 -38.73 -19.37 23.44
C ALA A 3 -39.27 -17.95 23.27
N LEU A 4 -39.10 -17.39 22.07
CA LEU A 4 -39.88 -16.24 21.62
C LEU A 4 -41.36 -16.65 21.55
N PRO A 5 -42.30 -15.81 21.98
CA PRO A 5 -43.72 -16.18 22.01
C PRO A 5 -44.26 -16.49 20.61
N ASP A 6 -44.99 -17.60 20.50
CA ASP A 6 -45.61 -18.19 19.30
C ASP A 6 -46.73 -17.34 18.65
N THR A 7 -46.86 -16.05 18.97
CA THR A 7 -48.04 -15.24 18.61
C THR A 7 -48.02 -14.63 17.20
N CYS A 8 -46.98 -14.84 16.39
CA CYS A 8 -46.93 -14.36 14.99
C CYS A 8 -47.31 -15.39 13.93
N ARG A 9 -48.17 -16.38 14.24
CA ARG A 9 -48.71 -17.33 13.24
C ARG A 9 -50.02 -16.92 12.56
N ALA A 10 -50.64 -15.80 12.95
CA ALA A 10 -51.93 -15.38 12.42
C ALA A 10 -51.81 -14.20 11.43
N GLY A 11 -51.27 -14.48 10.25
CA GLY A 11 -51.23 -13.52 9.15
C GLY A 11 -50.58 -14.17 7.94
N GLY A 12 -51.37 -14.45 6.90
CA GLY A 12 -50.87 -15.00 5.64
C GLY A 12 -49.71 -14.17 5.06
N PRO A 13 -48.87 -14.79 4.22
CA PRO A 13 -47.58 -14.23 3.82
C PRO A 13 -47.71 -12.82 3.19
N PRO A 14 -46.82 -11.87 3.51
CA PRO A 14 -46.66 -10.66 2.72
C PRO A 14 -46.29 -11.06 1.28
N GLN A 15 -47.05 -10.62 0.27
CA GLN A 15 -46.89 -10.95 -1.17
C GLN A 15 -45.60 -10.37 -1.83
N PHE A 16 -44.57 -10.09 -1.03
CA PHE A 16 -43.49 -9.11 -1.26
C PHE A 16 -42.55 -9.38 -2.41
N VAL A 17 -42.41 -10.63 -2.80
CA VAL A 17 -41.50 -11.07 -3.86
C VAL A 17 -42.27 -11.86 -4.94
N ALA A 18 -43.60 -11.86 -4.84
CA ALA A 18 -44.51 -12.68 -5.64
C ALA A 18 -45.40 -11.85 -6.58
N GLY A 19 -44.88 -10.76 -7.16
CA GLY A 19 -45.43 -10.29 -8.44
C GLY A 19 -45.08 -11.32 -9.51
N ARG A 20 -45.98 -12.29 -9.76
CA ARG A 20 -45.73 -13.58 -10.43
C ARG A 20 -44.44 -14.23 -9.90
N ALA A 21 -44.57 -15.12 -8.91
CA ALA A 21 -43.44 -15.92 -8.40
C ALA A 21 -42.55 -16.34 -9.58
N SER A 22 -41.33 -15.79 -9.64
CA SER A 22 -40.38 -16.21 -10.67
C SER A 22 -40.22 -17.71 -10.53
N ALA A 23 -40.05 -18.45 -11.63
CA ALA A 23 -39.86 -19.91 -11.58
C ALA A 23 -38.81 -20.33 -10.53
N VAL A 24 -37.84 -19.45 -10.23
CA VAL A 24 -36.83 -19.58 -9.18
C VAL A 24 -37.40 -19.54 -7.76
N MET A 25 -38.28 -18.59 -7.41
CA MET A 25 -38.89 -18.57 -6.07
C MET A 25 -39.90 -19.71 -5.88
N THR A 26 -40.57 -20.12 -6.96
CA THR A 26 -41.43 -21.32 -6.95
C THR A 26 -40.59 -22.59 -6.77
N TRP A 27 -39.45 -22.70 -7.46
CA TRP A 27 -38.47 -23.77 -7.27
C TRP A 27 -37.86 -23.79 -5.86
N LEU A 28 -37.47 -22.62 -5.31
CA LEU A 28 -37.00 -22.45 -3.94
C LEU A 28 -38.08 -22.75 -2.90
N SER A 29 -39.36 -22.47 -3.20
CA SER A 29 -40.48 -22.85 -2.34
C SER A 29 -40.78 -24.36 -2.42
N GLY A 30 -40.49 -25.02 -3.54
CA GLY A 30 -40.52 -26.48 -3.68
C GLY A 30 -39.47 -27.19 -2.81
N LEU A 31 -38.40 -26.47 -2.45
CA LEU A 31 -37.43 -26.89 -1.42
C LEU A 31 -37.95 -26.71 0.01
N GLN A 32 -39.24 -26.47 0.27
CA GLN A 32 -39.83 -26.43 1.62
C GLN A 32 -39.51 -27.66 2.50
N ARG A 33 -39.12 -28.81 1.91
CA ARG A 33 -38.55 -29.96 2.63
C ARG A 33 -37.19 -29.68 3.30
N ALA A 34 -36.57 -28.54 3.01
CA ALA A 34 -35.28 -28.10 3.55
C ALA A 34 -35.42 -27.10 4.72
N ALA A 35 -36.54 -27.13 5.47
CA ALA A 35 -36.76 -26.30 6.66
C ALA A 35 -35.60 -26.30 7.68
N TRP A 36 -34.72 -27.31 7.64
CA TRP A 36 -33.47 -27.36 8.40
C TRP A 36 -32.50 -26.20 8.11
N ILE A 37 -32.54 -25.56 6.92
CA ILE A 37 -31.69 -24.39 6.62
C ILE A 37 -32.17 -23.14 7.37
N GLY A 38 -33.45 -23.05 7.73
CA GLY A 38 -33.96 -21.96 8.58
C GLY A 38 -33.48 -22.04 10.04
N ARG A 39 -32.73 -23.09 10.43
CA ARG A 39 -32.14 -23.19 11.76
C ARG A 39 -30.95 -22.21 11.90
N PRO A 40 -30.85 -21.45 13.00
CA PRO A 40 -29.71 -20.55 13.23
C PRO A 40 -28.34 -21.23 13.13
N SER A 41 -28.26 -22.50 13.52
CA SER A 41 -27.04 -23.32 13.40
C SER A 41 -26.59 -23.52 11.96
N THR A 42 -27.55 -23.62 11.02
CA THR A 42 -27.24 -23.85 9.61
C THR A 42 -26.66 -22.60 8.97
N TYR A 43 -27.23 -21.43 9.27
CA TYR A 43 -26.63 -20.16 8.85
C TYR A 43 -25.22 -19.99 9.42
N ALA A 44 -25.05 -20.22 10.73
CA ALA A 44 -23.75 -20.06 11.39
C ALA A 44 -22.67 -20.97 10.78
N LEU A 45 -22.99 -22.26 10.58
CA LEU A 45 -22.06 -23.21 9.96
C LEU A 45 -21.80 -22.87 8.49
N GLY A 46 -22.83 -22.56 7.71
CA GLY A 46 -22.69 -22.19 6.31
C GLY A 46 -21.86 -20.92 6.12
N ALA A 47 -22.12 -19.88 6.92
CA ALA A 47 -21.35 -18.64 6.87
C ALA A 47 -19.89 -18.86 7.25
N LEU A 48 -19.62 -19.73 8.24
CA LEU A 48 -18.25 -20.12 8.61
C LEU A 48 -17.55 -20.84 7.45
N VAL A 49 -18.18 -21.85 6.86
CA VAL A 49 -17.63 -22.61 5.72
C VAL A 49 -17.33 -21.69 4.55
N LEU A 50 -18.27 -20.83 4.16
CA LEU A 50 -18.06 -19.89 3.05
C LEU A 50 -16.99 -18.83 3.38
N THR A 51 -16.89 -18.40 4.64
CA THR A 51 -15.81 -17.50 5.07
C THR A 51 -14.45 -18.19 4.93
N VAL A 52 -14.31 -19.44 5.37
CA VAL A 52 -13.07 -20.22 5.22
C VAL A 52 -12.72 -20.40 3.73
N LEU A 53 -13.68 -20.74 2.89
CA LEU A 53 -13.48 -20.86 1.44
C LEU A 53 -13.06 -19.51 0.82
N GLY A 54 -13.70 -18.42 1.23
CA GLY A 54 -13.36 -17.07 0.80
C GLY A 54 -11.95 -16.64 1.23
N CYS A 55 -11.50 -17.05 2.41
CA CYS A 55 -10.12 -16.87 2.85
C CYS A 55 -9.15 -17.63 1.93
N GLY A 56 -9.47 -18.87 1.56
CA GLY A 56 -8.71 -19.65 0.59
C GLY A 56 -8.51 -18.91 -0.74
N THR A 57 -9.57 -18.29 -1.28
CA THR A 57 -9.44 -17.49 -2.52
C THR A 57 -8.57 -16.24 -2.35
N THR A 58 -8.63 -15.60 -1.18
CA THR A 58 -7.81 -14.43 -0.86
C THR A 58 -6.33 -14.82 -0.70
N LEU A 59 -6.05 -16.04 -0.23
CA LEU A 59 -4.69 -16.61 -0.17
C LEU A 59 -4.18 -17.10 -1.52
N MET A 60 -5.06 -17.44 -2.48
CA MET A 60 -4.61 -17.82 -3.83
C MET A 60 -4.18 -16.62 -4.67
N ALA A 61 -4.77 -15.44 -4.46
CA ALA A 61 -4.46 -14.26 -5.27
C ALA A 61 -2.96 -13.87 -5.28
N PRO A 62 -2.24 -13.81 -4.14
CA PRO A 62 -0.79 -13.57 -4.13
C PRO A 62 0.04 -14.69 -4.78
N ARG A 63 -0.51 -15.89 -4.96
CA ARG A 63 0.22 -16.97 -5.67
C ARG A 63 0.08 -16.87 -7.18
N LEU A 64 -1.05 -16.33 -7.63
CA LEU A 64 -1.37 -16.17 -9.04
C LEU A 64 -0.87 -14.82 -9.59
N LEU A 65 -0.66 -13.84 -8.72
CA LEU A 65 -0.29 -12.47 -9.07
C LEU A 65 1.05 -12.11 -8.42
N GLY A 66 1.93 -11.45 -9.18
CA GLY A 66 3.11 -10.78 -8.59
C GLY A 66 2.71 -9.57 -7.74
N PRO A 67 3.64 -8.98 -6.96
CA PRO A 67 3.34 -7.90 -6.02
C PRO A 67 2.57 -6.73 -6.65
N VAL A 68 3.01 -6.24 -7.81
CA VAL A 68 2.35 -5.12 -8.52
C VAL A 68 0.88 -5.42 -8.83
N GLU A 69 0.62 -6.56 -9.46
CA GLU A 69 -0.73 -6.98 -9.83
C GLU A 69 -1.61 -7.28 -8.62
N PHE A 70 -1.02 -7.83 -7.57
CA PHE A 70 -1.71 -8.06 -6.31
C PHE A 70 -2.09 -6.75 -5.61
N GLY A 71 -1.23 -5.73 -5.64
CA GLY A 71 -1.53 -4.38 -5.13
C GLY A 71 -2.73 -3.77 -5.84
N ARG A 72 -2.75 -3.85 -7.18
CA ARG A 72 -3.90 -3.41 -8.00
C ARG A 72 -5.19 -4.16 -7.65
N PHE A 73 -5.10 -5.49 -7.57
CA PHE A 73 -6.21 -6.36 -7.16
C PHE A 73 -6.76 -5.99 -5.78
N ALA A 74 -5.88 -5.71 -4.81
CA ALA A 74 -6.25 -5.34 -3.45
C ALA A 74 -7.00 -4.01 -3.41
N LEU A 75 -6.54 -2.99 -4.14
CA LEU A 75 -7.23 -1.71 -4.22
C LEU A 75 -8.60 -1.81 -4.90
N LEU A 76 -8.71 -2.51 -6.03
CA LEU A 76 -10.02 -2.76 -6.67
C LEU A 76 -10.97 -3.53 -5.74
N THR A 77 -10.43 -4.45 -4.92
CA THR A 77 -11.21 -5.15 -3.90
C THR A 77 -11.73 -4.18 -2.83
N THR A 78 -10.95 -3.15 -2.45
CA THR A 78 -11.44 -2.11 -1.55
C THR A 78 -12.54 -1.26 -2.21
N LEU A 79 -12.44 -0.89 -3.49
CA LEU A 79 -13.52 -0.19 -4.21
C LEU A 79 -14.81 -1.00 -4.24
N PHE A 80 -14.71 -2.28 -4.59
CA PHE A 80 -15.84 -3.20 -4.57
C PHE A 80 -16.49 -3.22 -3.17
N THR A 81 -15.68 -3.31 -2.12
CA THR A 81 -16.17 -3.36 -0.72
C THR A 81 -16.81 -2.05 -0.30
N TYR A 82 -16.21 -0.91 -0.65
CA TYR A 82 -16.74 0.41 -0.38
C TYR A 82 -18.09 0.62 -1.05
N ALA A 83 -18.15 0.39 -2.37
CA ALA A 83 -19.37 0.47 -3.15
C ALA A 83 -20.47 -0.45 -2.60
N GLY A 84 -20.11 -1.67 -2.18
CA GLY A 84 -21.01 -2.64 -1.54
C GLY A 84 -21.58 -2.21 -0.19
N ARG A 85 -21.09 -1.11 0.39
CA ARG A 85 -21.49 -0.62 1.70
C ARG A 85 -22.11 0.77 1.67
N VAL A 86 -22.22 1.45 0.52
CA VAL A 86 -22.80 2.81 0.42
C VAL A 86 -24.33 2.77 0.29
N ASP A 87 -25.01 2.15 1.25
CA ASP A 87 -26.48 2.04 1.24
C ASP A 87 -27.19 3.15 2.04
N LEU A 88 -26.42 4.08 2.60
CA LEU A 88 -26.89 5.15 3.50
C LEU A 88 -27.68 4.64 4.71
N GLY A 89 -27.49 3.38 5.11
CA GLY A 89 -28.18 2.72 6.21
C GLY A 89 -29.59 2.24 5.87
N LEU A 90 -30.02 2.32 4.61
CA LEU A 90 -31.36 1.89 4.18
C LEU A 90 -31.62 0.41 4.53
N SER A 91 -30.58 -0.43 4.48
CA SER A 91 -30.68 -1.84 4.81
C SER A 91 -30.94 -2.06 6.31
N GLN A 92 -30.55 -1.13 7.18
CA GLN A 92 -30.79 -1.15 8.64
C GLN A 92 -32.17 -0.58 8.99
N LEU A 93 -32.76 0.24 8.10
CA LEU A 93 -34.09 0.83 8.29
C LEU A 93 -35.20 -0.23 8.29
N ALA A 94 -34.98 -1.36 7.61
CA ALA A 94 -35.89 -2.49 7.56
C ALA A 94 -36.33 -2.96 8.96
N ASP A 95 -35.38 -3.10 9.89
CA ASP A 95 -35.67 -3.55 11.26
C ASP A 95 -36.60 -2.58 12.00
N LYS A 96 -36.52 -1.27 11.72
CA LYS A 96 -37.40 -0.27 12.36
C LYS A 96 -38.77 -0.18 11.72
N GLN A 97 -38.86 -0.36 10.40
CA GLN A 97 -40.08 -0.09 9.66
C GLN A 97 -40.94 -1.33 9.37
N ILE A 98 -40.38 -2.53 9.47
CA ILE A 98 -41.06 -3.79 9.12
C ILE A 98 -41.40 -4.61 10.36
N VAL A 99 -40.51 -4.66 11.36
CA VAL A 99 -40.73 -5.43 12.59
C VAL A 99 -42.02 -4.97 13.29
N GLY A 100 -42.88 -5.94 13.65
CA GLY A 100 -44.15 -5.68 14.33
C GLY A 100 -45.28 -5.15 13.44
N LYS A 101 -45.05 -4.95 12.13
CA LYS A 101 -46.11 -4.56 11.18
C LYS A 101 -46.58 -5.78 10.36
N ALA A 102 -47.87 -5.88 10.12
CA ALA A 102 -48.48 -6.92 9.29
C ALA A 102 -49.17 -6.33 8.04
N GLY A 103 -49.40 -7.17 7.03
CA GLY A 103 -50.26 -6.83 5.89
C GLY A 103 -49.72 -5.71 4.98
N PRO A 104 -50.57 -4.82 4.45
CA PRO A 104 -50.23 -3.79 3.44
C PRO A 104 -49.17 -2.75 3.85
N ALA A 105 -48.98 -2.52 5.15
CA ALA A 105 -47.94 -1.62 5.66
C ALA A 105 -46.54 -2.27 5.60
N ALA A 106 -46.47 -3.58 5.93
CA ALA A 106 -45.36 -4.54 5.77
C ALA A 106 -44.50 -4.40 4.51
N THR A 107 -45.00 -4.99 3.42
CA THR A 107 -45.84 -4.13 2.60
C THR A 107 -45.13 -3.03 1.82
N LYS A 108 -45.80 -1.91 1.78
CA LYS A 108 -45.25 -0.66 1.29
C LYS A 108 -43.83 -0.35 1.79
N ALA A 109 -43.53 -0.53 3.08
CA ALA A 109 -42.21 -0.20 3.64
C ALA A 109 -41.06 -1.00 2.99
N ALA A 110 -41.23 -2.31 2.80
CA ALA A 110 -40.23 -3.13 2.13
C ALA A 110 -40.03 -2.73 0.65
N ARG A 111 -41.09 -2.39 -0.07
CA ARG A 111 -40.99 -1.89 -1.46
C ARG A 111 -40.25 -0.55 -1.53
N ASP A 112 -40.57 0.37 -0.64
CA ASP A 112 -39.95 1.70 -0.61
C ASP A 112 -38.45 1.59 -0.31
N ILE A 113 -38.04 0.72 0.62
CA ILE A 113 -36.63 0.46 0.95
C ILE A 113 -35.90 -0.17 -0.25
N LEU A 114 -36.44 -1.22 -0.86
CA LEU A 114 -35.80 -1.88 -2.01
C LEU A 114 -35.70 -0.96 -3.23
N GLY A 115 -36.72 -0.14 -3.49
CA GLY A 115 -36.67 0.89 -4.54
C GLY A 115 -35.65 1.98 -4.23
N ALA A 116 -35.53 2.40 -2.97
CA ALA A 116 -34.53 3.37 -2.54
C ALA A 116 -33.10 2.86 -2.74
N LEU A 117 -32.84 1.56 -2.52
CA LEU A 117 -31.51 0.97 -2.74
C LEU A 117 -31.06 1.04 -4.20
N TRP A 118 -31.96 0.86 -5.17
CA TRP A 118 -31.62 1.06 -6.59
C TRP A 118 -31.25 2.51 -6.89
N LEU A 119 -32.03 3.46 -6.38
CA LEU A 119 -31.77 4.88 -6.60
C LEU A 119 -30.45 5.31 -5.94
N VAL A 120 -30.19 4.87 -4.70
CA VAL A 120 -28.91 5.10 -4.01
C VAL A 120 -27.76 4.43 -4.75
N GLY A 121 -27.94 3.20 -5.25
CA GLY A 121 -26.93 2.51 -6.04
C GLY A 121 -26.54 3.28 -7.31
N LEU A 122 -27.52 3.80 -8.06
CA LEU A 122 -27.28 4.63 -9.24
C LEU A 122 -26.52 5.92 -8.89
N LEU A 123 -26.92 6.60 -7.81
CA LEU A 123 -26.23 7.79 -7.31
C LEU A 123 -24.80 7.48 -6.84
N ALA A 124 -24.61 6.36 -6.14
CA ALA A 124 -23.30 5.92 -5.69
C ALA A 124 -22.39 5.60 -6.88
N MET A 125 -22.87 4.92 -7.93
CA MET A 125 -22.08 4.71 -9.15
C MET A 125 -21.70 6.02 -9.82
N ALA A 126 -22.65 6.96 -9.96
CA ALA A 126 -22.42 8.25 -10.61
C ALA A 126 -21.37 9.12 -9.89
N VAL A 127 -21.13 8.90 -8.60
CA VAL A 127 -20.12 9.61 -7.81
C VAL A 127 -18.83 8.80 -7.68
N THR A 128 -18.94 7.54 -7.26
CA THR A 128 -17.79 6.71 -6.92
C THR A 128 -16.98 6.32 -8.16
N VAL A 129 -17.60 6.09 -9.32
CA VAL A 129 -16.84 5.76 -10.54
C VAL A 129 -15.97 6.94 -10.99
N PRO A 130 -16.49 8.17 -11.18
CA PRO A 130 -15.64 9.30 -11.55
C PRO A 130 -14.55 9.59 -10.52
N VAL A 131 -14.87 9.56 -9.22
CA VAL A 131 -13.88 9.79 -8.15
C VAL A 131 -12.78 8.72 -8.18
N ALA A 132 -13.15 7.45 -8.32
CA ALA A 132 -12.19 6.36 -8.40
C ALA A 132 -11.32 6.46 -9.66
N LEU A 133 -11.87 6.89 -10.80
CA LEU A 133 -11.12 7.11 -12.04
C LEU A 133 -10.18 8.32 -11.96
N LEU A 134 -10.60 9.41 -11.30
CA LEU A 134 -9.74 10.56 -11.05
C LEU A 134 -8.58 10.20 -10.11
N MET A 135 -8.85 9.41 -9.08
CA MET A 135 -7.83 8.88 -8.18
C MET A 135 -6.92 7.86 -8.88
N ALA A 136 -7.45 7.06 -9.82
CA ALA A 136 -6.68 6.14 -10.65
C ALA A 136 -5.68 6.86 -11.56
N GLY A 137 -6.14 7.95 -12.19
CA GLY A 137 -5.34 8.71 -13.14
C GLY A 137 -4.14 9.45 -12.54
N ALA A 138 -4.00 9.45 -11.21
CA ALA A 138 -2.93 10.18 -10.54
C ALA A 138 -1.61 9.40 -10.39
N GLU A 139 -1.61 8.06 -10.31
CA GLU A 139 -0.37 7.26 -10.14
C GLU A 139 -0.57 5.71 -10.14
N ILE A 140 -1.81 5.20 -10.17
CA ILE A 140 -2.12 3.76 -10.13
C ILE A 140 -2.98 3.44 -11.34
N ALA A 141 -2.39 2.85 -12.38
CA ALA A 141 -3.08 2.55 -13.63
C ALA A 141 -4.17 1.47 -13.45
N PHE A 142 -5.32 1.84 -12.89
CA PHE A 142 -6.54 1.07 -13.05
C PHE A 142 -7.03 1.24 -14.47
N SER A 143 -7.36 0.13 -15.12
CA SER A 143 -8.20 0.19 -16.30
C SER A 143 -9.54 0.85 -15.92
N PRO A 144 -10.06 1.78 -16.74
CA PRO A 144 -11.40 2.32 -16.54
C PRO A 144 -12.45 1.21 -16.45
N LEU A 145 -12.26 0.13 -17.22
CA LEU A 145 -13.12 -1.04 -17.19
C LEU A 145 -13.08 -1.72 -15.82
N ASP A 146 -11.90 -2.00 -15.27
CA ASP A 146 -11.76 -2.68 -13.96
C ASP A 146 -12.40 -1.87 -12.84
N THR A 147 -12.26 -0.55 -12.90
CA THR A 147 -12.87 0.38 -11.94
C THR A 147 -14.39 0.31 -12.01
N VAL A 148 -14.95 0.38 -13.22
CA VAL A 148 -16.40 0.27 -13.46
C VAL A 148 -16.92 -1.09 -13.01
N LEU A 149 -16.21 -2.18 -13.30
CA LEU A 149 -16.58 -3.53 -12.91
C LEU A 149 -16.53 -3.71 -11.39
N ALA A 150 -15.50 -3.21 -10.72
CA ALA A 150 -15.36 -3.30 -9.27
C ALA A 150 -16.44 -2.49 -8.54
N VAL A 151 -16.62 -1.22 -8.91
CA VAL A 151 -17.63 -0.34 -8.30
C VAL A 151 -19.04 -0.82 -8.64
N GLY A 152 -19.30 -1.13 -9.91
CA GLY A 152 -20.59 -1.62 -10.38
C GLY A 152 -20.96 -2.96 -9.73
N GLY A 153 -20.02 -3.90 -9.67
CA GLY A 153 -20.20 -5.17 -8.97
C GLY A 153 -20.48 -4.99 -7.48
N GLY A 154 -19.79 -4.06 -6.82
CA GLY A 154 -20.04 -3.71 -5.42
C GLY A 154 -21.45 -3.14 -5.21
N VAL A 155 -21.87 -2.19 -6.05
CA VAL A 155 -23.24 -1.63 -6.00
C VAL A 155 -24.29 -2.71 -6.26
N MET A 156 -24.07 -3.60 -7.22
CA MET A 156 -24.98 -4.73 -7.45
C MET A 156 -25.01 -5.67 -6.24
N ALA A 157 -23.87 -5.91 -5.57
CA ALA A 157 -23.83 -6.70 -4.36
C ALA A 157 -24.64 -6.04 -3.22
N MET A 158 -24.55 -4.72 -3.07
CA MET A 158 -25.36 -3.95 -2.12
C MET A 158 -26.86 -4.12 -2.40
N ILE A 159 -27.29 -3.94 -3.65
CA ILE A 159 -28.69 -4.07 -4.05
C ILE A 159 -29.18 -5.51 -3.83
N ALA A 160 -28.40 -6.50 -4.25
CA ALA A 160 -28.71 -7.92 -4.09
C ALA A 160 -28.79 -8.34 -2.61
N ASN A 161 -28.09 -7.64 -1.71
CA ASN A 161 -28.15 -7.84 -0.27
C ASN A 161 -29.38 -7.18 0.39
N GLY A 162 -30.04 -6.21 -0.25
CA GLY A 162 -31.24 -5.54 0.27
C GLY A 162 -32.36 -6.48 0.74
N PRO A 163 -32.76 -7.50 -0.04
CA PRO A 163 -33.78 -8.46 0.38
C PRO A 163 -33.39 -9.27 1.63
N VAL A 164 -32.10 -9.50 1.88
CA VAL A 164 -31.63 -10.20 3.09
C VAL A 164 -32.10 -9.47 4.35
N THR A 165 -32.00 -8.14 4.38
CA THR A 165 -32.40 -7.37 5.55
C THR A 165 -33.91 -7.29 5.71
N VAL A 166 -34.66 -7.24 4.60
CA VAL A 166 -36.12 -7.34 4.61
C VAL A 166 -36.58 -8.69 5.16
N TYR A 167 -35.98 -9.81 4.72
CA TYR A 167 -36.34 -11.14 5.22
C TYR A 167 -35.99 -11.33 6.69
N ARG A 168 -34.86 -10.78 7.14
CA ARG A 168 -34.49 -10.76 8.56
C ARG A 168 -35.55 -10.01 9.38
N ALA A 169 -35.92 -8.81 8.96
CA ALA A 169 -36.92 -7.99 9.66
C ALA A 169 -38.32 -8.64 9.64
N ALA A 170 -38.66 -9.37 8.58
CA ALA A 170 -39.91 -10.13 8.45
C ALA A 170 -39.86 -11.52 9.13
N SER A 171 -38.80 -11.85 9.86
CA SER A 171 -38.61 -13.15 10.55
C SER A 171 -38.69 -14.39 9.63
N ARG A 172 -38.30 -14.23 8.36
CA ARG A 172 -38.26 -15.30 7.34
C ARG A 172 -36.87 -15.95 7.30
N LEU A 173 -36.58 -16.77 8.32
CA LEU A 173 -35.23 -17.28 8.59
C LEU A 173 -34.67 -18.21 7.50
N TRP A 174 -35.52 -19.01 6.86
CA TRP A 174 -35.12 -19.88 5.74
C TRP A 174 -34.64 -19.04 4.56
N GLU A 175 -35.45 -18.07 4.12
CA GLU A 175 -35.17 -17.21 2.97
C GLU A 175 -33.98 -16.29 3.23
N PHE A 176 -33.89 -15.75 4.44
CA PHE A 176 -32.73 -15.00 4.91
C PHE A 176 -31.44 -15.84 4.78
N THR A 177 -31.46 -17.06 5.33
CA THR A 177 -30.27 -17.93 5.36
C THR A 177 -29.85 -18.34 3.96
N ALA A 178 -30.80 -18.81 3.14
CA ALA A 178 -30.51 -19.24 1.78
C ALA A 178 -29.91 -18.10 0.94
N LEU A 179 -30.52 -16.91 0.99
CA LEU A 179 -30.05 -15.78 0.20
C LEU A 179 -28.69 -15.26 0.68
N ALA A 180 -28.47 -15.17 2.00
CA ALA A 180 -27.20 -14.73 2.55
C ALA A 180 -26.04 -15.65 2.15
N LEU A 181 -26.24 -16.97 2.18
CA LEU A 181 -25.23 -17.94 1.74
C LEU A 181 -24.98 -17.87 0.23
N ILE A 182 -26.02 -17.72 -0.59
CA ILE A 182 -25.86 -17.52 -2.05
C ILE A 182 -25.04 -16.25 -2.32
N LEU A 183 -25.34 -15.13 -1.68
CA LEU A 183 -24.57 -13.89 -1.89
C LEU A 183 -23.10 -14.04 -1.49
N GLN A 184 -22.84 -14.76 -0.40
CA GLN A 184 -21.48 -14.98 0.10
C GLN A 184 -20.68 -15.95 -0.80
N LEU A 185 -21.35 -16.86 -1.52
CA LEU A 185 -20.70 -17.75 -2.48
C LEU A 185 -19.97 -16.97 -3.59
N GLY A 186 -20.43 -15.78 -3.96
CA GLY A 186 -19.75 -14.93 -4.95
C GLY A 186 -18.29 -14.66 -4.61
N MET A 187 -17.98 -14.51 -3.32
CA MET A 187 -16.62 -14.28 -2.81
C MET A 187 -15.75 -15.55 -2.73
N THR A 188 -16.23 -16.67 -3.27
CA THR A 188 -15.54 -17.98 -3.28
C THR A 188 -15.17 -18.41 -4.72
N ALA A 189 -15.66 -19.55 -5.19
CA ALA A 189 -15.33 -20.12 -6.49
C ALA A 189 -15.51 -19.18 -7.69
N PRO A 190 -16.58 -18.35 -7.79
CA PRO A 190 -16.72 -17.41 -8.91
C PRO A 190 -15.60 -16.37 -8.97
N ARG A 191 -15.25 -15.76 -7.83
CA ARG A 191 -14.13 -14.83 -7.72
C ARG A 191 -12.81 -15.47 -8.16
N LEU A 192 -12.55 -16.69 -7.69
CA LEU A 192 -11.33 -17.43 -8.04
C LEU A 192 -11.32 -17.85 -9.52
N ALA A 193 -12.45 -18.29 -10.07
CA ALA A 193 -12.56 -18.63 -11.48
C ALA A 193 -12.28 -17.41 -12.37
N GLY A 194 -12.87 -16.24 -12.03
CA GLY A 194 -12.58 -14.99 -12.73
C GLY A 194 -11.09 -14.65 -12.69
N LEU A 195 -10.43 -14.87 -11.55
CA LEU A 195 -9.00 -14.66 -11.39
C LEU A 195 -8.15 -15.61 -12.24
N LEU A 196 -8.51 -16.90 -12.28
CA LEU A 196 -7.78 -17.92 -13.03
C LEU A 196 -7.89 -17.76 -14.55
N TYR A 197 -9.08 -17.39 -15.06
CA TYR A 197 -9.34 -17.35 -16.50
C TYR A 197 -9.22 -15.97 -17.13
N GLY A 198 -9.33 -14.89 -16.34
CA GLY A 198 -9.30 -13.52 -16.85
C GLY A 198 -8.51 -12.54 -15.99
N GLY A 199 -7.71 -13.03 -15.04
CA GLY A 199 -6.91 -12.19 -14.16
C GLY A 199 -7.74 -11.23 -13.30
N VAL A 200 -7.19 -10.05 -13.04
CA VAL A 200 -7.84 -9.01 -12.22
C VAL A 200 -9.18 -8.58 -12.85
N THR A 201 -9.19 -8.27 -14.14
CA THR A 201 -10.40 -7.89 -14.89
C THR A 201 -11.46 -8.98 -14.85
N GLY A 202 -11.08 -10.23 -15.13
CA GLY A 202 -11.97 -11.38 -15.10
C GLY A 202 -12.61 -11.60 -13.73
N THR A 203 -11.86 -11.35 -12.64
CA THR A 203 -12.41 -11.42 -11.29
C THR A 203 -13.57 -10.47 -11.09
N PHE A 204 -13.39 -9.19 -11.42
CA PHE A 204 -14.43 -8.18 -11.22
C PHE A 204 -15.55 -8.30 -12.24
N ALA A 205 -15.28 -8.79 -13.45
CA ALA A 205 -16.31 -9.12 -14.43
C ALA A 205 -17.24 -10.22 -13.92
N VAL A 206 -16.68 -11.33 -13.44
CA VAL A 206 -17.47 -12.44 -12.88
C VAL A 206 -18.26 -11.99 -11.65
N LEU A 207 -17.65 -11.21 -10.75
CA LEU A 207 -18.37 -10.67 -9.58
C LEU A 207 -19.50 -9.73 -10.00
N ALA A 208 -19.26 -8.82 -10.95
CA ALA A 208 -20.28 -7.90 -11.44
C ALA A 208 -21.46 -8.64 -12.06
N VAL A 209 -21.21 -9.62 -12.92
CA VAL A 209 -22.25 -10.46 -13.53
C VAL A 209 -22.99 -11.26 -12.46
N TYR A 210 -22.27 -11.89 -11.54
CA TYR A 210 -22.86 -12.67 -10.45
C TYR A 210 -23.85 -11.83 -9.65
N TYR A 211 -23.40 -10.69 -9.11
CA TYR A 211 -24.25 -9.85 -8.28
C TYR A 211 -25.35 -9.13 -9.08
N ALA A 212 -25.13 -8.79 -10.35
CA ALA A 212 -26.18 -8.23 -11.21
C ALA A 212 -27.33 -9.23 -11.42
N ILE A 213 -27.01 -10.51 -11.70
CA ILE A 213 -28.02 -11.57 -11.82
C ILE A 213 -28.80 -11.69 -10.51
N LEU A 214 -28.12 -11.76 -9.36
CA LEU A 214 -28.80 -11.88 -8.07
C LEU A 214 -29.65 -10.63 -7.74
N ALA A 215 -29.18 -9.43 -8.05
CA ALA A 215 -29.96 -8.20 -7.89
C ALA A 215 -31.24 -8.24 -8.74
N LEU A 216 -31.16 -8.67 -10.00
CA LEU A 216 -32.31 -8.80 -10.89
C LEU A 216 -33.26 -9.94 -10.48
N LEU A 217 -32.75 -10.99 -9.85
CA LEU A 217 -33.57 -12.12 -9.39
C LEU A 217 -34.30 -11.82 -8.08
N PHE A 218 -33.62 -11.23 -7.10
CA PHE A 218 -34.12 -11.08 -5.73
C PHE A 218 -34.58 -9.68 -5.37
N ALA A 219 -33.98 -8.67 -5.99
CA ALA A 219 -34.21 -7.26 -5.69
C ALA A 219 -34.74 -6.53 -6.94
N ARG A 220 -35.61 -7.16 -7.73
CA ARG A 220 -36.14 -6.62 -9.01
C ARG A 220 -36.44 -5.11 -8.95
N PRO A 221 -36.17 -4.35 -10.02
CA PRO A 221 -36.53 -2.94 -10.11
C PRO A 221 -38.01 -2.75 -9.75
N VAL A 222 -38.27 -1.93 -8.74
CA VAL A 222 -39.65 -1.64 -8.33
C VAL A 222 -40.31 -0.82 -9.43
N SER A 223 -41.58 -1.12 -9.75
CA SER A 223 -42.33 -0.45 -10.82
C SER A 223 -42.45 1.08 -10.66
N SER A 224 -42.17 1.60 -9.47
CA SER A 224 -42.07 3.03 -9.18
C SER A 224 -40.98 3.25 -8.12
N LEU A 225 -39.95 4.03 -8.46
CA LEU A 225 -38.93 4.45 -7.51
C LEU A 225 -39.49 5.51 -6.54
N PRO A 226 -39.04 5.54 -5.27
CA PRO A 226 -39.43 6.59 -4.35
C PRO A 226 -38.90 7.95 -4.82
N GLY A 227 -39.71 9.00 -4.69
CA GLY A 227 -39.28 10.37 -5.02
C GLY A 227 -38.20 10.88 -4.05
N LEU A 228 -37.40 11.88 -4.49
CA LEU A 228 -36.26 12.43 -3.74
C LEU A 228 -36.60 12.88 -2.30
N LYS A 229 -37.79 13.45 -2.06
CA LYS A 229 -38.22 13.85 -0.72
C LYS A 229 -38.39 12.64 0.22
N SER A 230 -38.93 11.54 -0.29
CA SER A 230 -39.12 10.29 0.46
C SER A 230 -37.77 9.62 0.73
N LEU A 231 -36.87 9.60 -0.27
CA LEU A 231 -35.51 9.14 -0.10
C LEU A 231 -34.76 9.94 0.98
N ALA A 232 -34.84 11.27 0.94
CA ALA A 232 -34.20 12.14 1.92
C ALA A 232 -34.74 11.89 3.34
N ALA A 233 -36.04 11.64 3.50
CA ALA A 233 -36.63 11.28 4.78
C ALA A 233 -36.13 9.92 5.29
N MET A 234 -36.05 8.91 4.42
CA MET A 234 -35.51 7.57 4.76
C MET A 234 -34.03 7.63 5.14
N ALA A 235 -33.23 8.35 4.36
CA ALA A 235 -31.81 8.55 4.63
C ALA A 235 -31.61 9.24 5.99
N ARG A 236 -32.34 10.33 6.30
CA ARG A 236 -32.24 11.00 7.61
C ARG A 236 -32.50 10.07 8.80
N LEU A 237 -33.42 9.11 8.67
CA LEU A 237 -33.75 8.15 9.73
C LEU A 237 -32.70 7.04 9.92
N SER A 238 -31.93 6.75 8.88
CA SER A 238 -30.98 5.62 8.83
C SER A 238 -29.51 6.04 8.89
N LEU A 239 -29.19 7.28 8.51
CA LEU A 239 -27.83 7.82 8.46
C LEU A 239 -27.03 7.68 9.77
N PRO A 240 -27.63 7.83 10.98
CA PRO A 240 -26.84 7.66 12.20
C PRO A 240 -26.34 6.23 12.43
N LEU A 241 -27.08 5.22 11.97
CA LEU A 241 -26.68 3.81 12.04
C LEU A 241 -25.62 3.47 10.98
N PHE A 242 -25.73 4.13 9.81
CA PHE A 242 -24.76 4.05 8.73
C PHE A 242 -23.40 4.61 9.14
N ALA A 243 -23.36 5.79 9.76
CA ALA A 243 -22.13 6.54 10.02
C ALA A 243 -21.07 5.70 10.75
N PHE A 244 -21.42 5.02 11.85
CA PHE A 244 -20.48 4.16 12.57
C PHE A 244 -19.95 2.99 11.75
N THR A 245 -20.85 2.31 11.02
CA THR A 245 -20.49 1.11 10.26
C THR A 245 -19.64 1.47 9.05
N ALA A 246 -20.00 2.56 8.37
CA ALA A 246 -19.30 3.07 7.21
C ALA A 246 -17.88 3.53 7.57
N VAL A 247 -17.73 4.35 8.61
CA VAL A 247 -16.42 4.84 9.09
C VAL A 247 -15.47 3.68 9.39
N TRP A 248 -15.96 2.63 10.06
CA TRP A 248 -15.16 1.44 10.34
C TRP A 248 -14.68 0.72 9.07
N VAL A 249 -15.58 0.49 8.11
CA VAL A 249 -15.23 -0.19 6.84
C VAL A 249 -14.24 0.65 6.03
N PHE A 250 -14.47 1.95 5.94
CA PHE A 250 -13.58 2.86 5.21
C PHE A 250 -12.20 2.94 5.86
N TYR A 251 -12.13 2.95 7.20
CA TYR A 251 -10.85 2.95 7.92
C TYR A 251 -10.01 1.71 7.59
N LEU A 252 -10.61 0.52 7.60
CA LEU A 252 -9.89 -0.75 7.34
C LEU A 252 -9.28 -0.86 5.93
N GLY A 253 -9.84 -0.14 4.96
CA GLY A 253 -9.31 -0.10 3.59
C GLY A 253 -8.47 1.13 3.26
N ALA A 254 -8.56 2.21 4.04
CA ALA A 254 -7.91 3.49 3.74
C ALA A 254 -6.37 3.38 3.79
N ASN A 255 -5.84 2.48 4.61
CA ASN A 255 -4.40 2.22 4.65
C ASN A 255 -3.81 1.87 3.28
N ARG A 256 -4.52 1.12 2.43
CA ARG A 256 -4.04 0.75 1.10
C ARG A 256 -4.00 1.95 0.15
N TRP A 257 -4.97 2.85 0.27
CA TRP A 257 -5.02 4.10 -0.52
C TRP A 257 -3.98 5.12 -0.08
N ILE A 258 -3.71 5.18 1.22
CA ILE A 258 -2.61 6.00 1.75
C ILE A 258 -1.27 5.40 1.28
N ALA A 259 -1.08 4.09 1.43
CA ALA A 259 0.12 3.41 0.98
C ALA A 259 0.36 3.58 -0.52
N SER A 260 -0.69 3.54 -1.33
CA SER A 260 -0.59 3.70 -2.78
C SER A 260 -0.19 5.10 -3.23
N ALA A 261 -0.45 6.13 -2.41
CA ALA A 261 0.03 7.48 -2.64
C ALA A 261 1.44 7.74 -2.09
N LEU A 262 2.00 6.78 -1.34
CA LEU A 262 3.29 6.92 -0.65
C LEU A 262 4.37 5.97 -1.16
N SER A 263 4.00 4.97 -1.98
CA SER A 263 4.87 3.83 -2.30
C SER A 263 4.80 3.48 -3.78
N SER A 264 5.86 2.82 -4.28
CA SER A 264 5.86 2.23 -5.62
C SER A 264 4.75 1.17 -5.77
N PRO A 265 4.32 0.82 -7.00
CA PRO A 265 3.35 -0.25 -7.22
C PRO A 265 3.79 -1.61 -6.65
N HIS A 266 5.09 -1.91 -6.64
CA HIS A 266 5.65 -3.12 -6.05
C HIS A 266 5.48 -3.12 -4.53
N ASP A 267 5.90 -2.04 -3.88
CA ASP A 267 5.83 -1.85 -2.43
C ASP A 267 4.39 -1.83 -1.91
N LEU A 268 3.48 -1.20 -2.66
CA LEU A 268 2.04 -1.28 -2.43
C LEU A 268 1.56 -2.74 -2.43
N GLY A 269 2.08 -3.56 -3.34
CA GLY A 269 1.82 -4.99 -3.42
C GLY A 269 2.21 -5.73 -2.14
N LEU A 270 3.45 -5.51 -1.69
CA LEU A 270 3.99 -6.09 -0.46
C LEU A 270 3.19 -5.63 0.78
N PHE A 271 2.93 -4.33 0.89
CA PHE A 271 2.10 -3.77 1.96
C PHE A 271 0.68 -4.35 1.95
N SER A 272 0.06 -4.42 0.78
CA SER A 272 -1.30 -4.95 0.60
C SER A 272 -1.38 -6.43 0.95
N PHE A 273 -0.31 -7.19 0.78
CA PHE A 273 -0.25 -8.60 1.15
C PHE A 273 -0.37 -8.77 2.66
N GLY A 274 0.48 -8.09 3.43
CA GLY A 274 0.42 -8.09 4.89
C GLY A 274 -0.93 -7.59 5.42
N ALA A 275 -1.44 -6.49 4.85
CA ALA A 275 -2.75 -5.95 5.19
C ALA A 275 -3.90 -6.92 4.90
N SER A 276 -3.79 -7.77 3.88
CA SER A 276 -4.83 -8.73 3.50
C SER A 276 -4.85 -9.95 4.41
N LEU A 277 -3.69 -10.42 4.86
CA LEU A 277 -3.58 -11.46 5.88
C LEU A 277 -4.20 -11.01 7.21
N ALA A 278 -3.93 -9.76 7.63
CA ALA A 278 -4.55 -9.19 8.82
C ALA A 278 -6.08 -9.10 8.72
N MET A 279 -6.60 -8.73 7.55
CA MET A 279 -8.04 -8.65 7.30
C MET A 279 -8.75 -10.01 7.37
N ILE A 280 -8.09 -11.10 6.97
CA ILE A 280 -8.63 -12.46 7.14
C ILE A 280 -8.88 -12.74 8.64
N GLY A 281 -7.90 -12.45 9.49
CA GLY A 281 -8.02 -12.62 10.94
C GLY A 281 -9.15 -11.77 11.54
N LEU A 282 -9.21 -10.48 11.19
CA LEU A 282 -10.26 -9.57 11.65
C LEU A 282 -11.66 -9.97 11.18
N GLY A 283 -11.79 -10.51 9.97
CA GLY A 283 -13.06 -11.02 9.44
C GLY A 283 -13.63 -12.15 10.29
N LEU A 284 -12.81 -13.14 10.62
CA LEU A 284 -13.21 -14.27 11.49
C LEU A 284 -13.60 -13.79 12.89
N LEU A 285 -12.82 -12.86 13.47
CA LEU A 285 -13.14 -12.26 14.77
C LEU A 285 -14.46 -11.50 14.76
N SER A 286 -14.74 -10.76 13.68
CA SER A 286 -16.01 -10.06 13.51
C SER A 286 -17.20 -11.03 13.46
N THR A 287 -17.07 -12.17 12.77
CA THR A 287 -18.10 -13.22 12.76
C THR A 287 -18.37 -13.77 14.15
N ILE A 288 -17.32 -14.03 14.94
CA ILE A 288 -17.45 -14.49 16.33
C ILE A 288 -18.12 -13.41 17.20
N ALA A 289 -17.70 -12.15 17.05
CA ALA A 289 -18.23 -11.01 17.80
C ALA A 289 -19.75 -10.87 17.61
N GLN A 290 -20.25 -11.05 16.39
CA GLN A 290 -21.69 -10.96 16.09
C GLN A 290 -22.54 -11.97 16.89
N VAL A 291 -22.02 -13.16 17.16
CA VAL A 291 -22.72 -14.19 17.95
C VAL A 291 -22.61 -13.93 19.45
N ARG A 292 -21.49 -13.38 19.91
CA ARG A 292 -21.20 -13.18 21.33
C ARG A 292 -21.82 -11.89 21.88
N TYR A 293 -21.87 -10.84 21.07
CA TYR A 293 -22.32 -9.51 21.45
C TYR A 293 -23.73 -9.45 22.08
N PRO A 294 -24.76 -10.10 21.53
CA PRO A 294 -26.10 -10.10 22.16
C PRO A 294 -26.10 -10.67 23.58
N LYS A 295 -25.26 -11.68 23.85
CA LYS A 295 -25.12 -12.27 25.18
C LYS A 295 -24.51 -11.28 26.17
N LEU A 296 -23.49 -10.53 25.74
CA LEU A 296 -22.85 -9.48 26.53
C LEU A 296 -23.84 -8.38 26.89
N LEU A 297 -24.64 -7.93 25.92
CA LEU A 297 -25.68 -6.91 26.17
C LEU A 297 -26.73 -7.38 27.18
N VAL A 298 -27.22 -8.62 27.05
CA VAL A 298 -28.22 -9.17 27.99
C VAL A 298 -27.64 -9.23 29.40
N GLN A 299 -26.39 -9.67 29.56
CA GLN A 299 -25.71 -9.70 30.86
C GLN A 299 -25.56 -8.29 31.45
N MET A 300 -25.20 -7.29 30.64
CA MET A 300 -25.13 -5.89 31.08
C MET A 300 -26.50 -5.31 31.43
N GLY A 301 -27.55 -5.69 30.70
CA GLY A 301 -28.93 -5.26 30.94
C GLY A 301 -29.50 -5.83 32.24
N GLN A 302 -29.29 -7.13 32.49
CA GLN A 302 -29.73 -7.81 33.72
C GLN A 302 -29.11 -7.21 34.99
N ILE A 303 -27.86 -6.72 34.90
CA ILE A 303 -27.18 -6.02 35.98
C ILE A 303 -27.80 -4.63 36.24
N GLY A 304 -28.32 -3.97 35.20
CA GLY A 304 -29.00 -2.68 35.33
C GLY A 304 -30.41 -2.74 35.91
N GLU A 305 -31.08 -3.90 35.86
CA GLU A 305 -32.48 -4.06 36.30
C GLU A 305 -32.66 -4.79 37.64
N GLY A 306 -31.64 -5.41 38.24
CA GLY A 306 -31.80 -5.94 39.60
C GLY A 306 -30.75 -6.94 40.08
N ARG A 307 -29.84 -6.48 40.94
CA ARG A 307 -29.31 -7.16 42.15
C ARG A 307 -28.41 -6.19 42.91
N SER A 308 -29.04 -5.19 43.53
CA SER A 308 -28.43 -4.34 44.55
C SER A 308 -28.20 -5.16 45.83
N SER A 309 -27.02 -5.76 45.97
CA SER A 309 -26.47 -6.08 47.30
C SER A 309 -25.58 -4.92 47.72
N THR A 310 -26.14 -4.04 48.56
CA THR A 310 -25.47 -3.23 49.61
C THR A 310 -23.96 -3.04 49.49
N ILE A 311 -23.52 -1.88 48.98
CA ILE A 311 -22.22 -1.27 49.35
C ILE A 311 -22.45 0.25 49.51
N ASP A 312 -21.95 0.77 50.64
CA ASP A 312 -22.13 2.12 51.19
C ASP A 312 -21.77 3.27 50.24
N ALA A 313 -22.61 4.30 50.27
CA ALA A 313 -22.49 5.54 49.50
C ALA A 313 -21.59 6.60 50.18
N SER A 314 -20.56 6.20 50.93
CA SER A 314 -19.73 7.14 51.70
C SER A 314 -18.36 7.48 51.10
N THR A 315 -18.00 6.94 49.92
CA THR A 315 -16.66 7.12 49.33
C THR A 315 -16.61 7.84 47.97
N ALA A 316 -17.71 8.40 47.48
CA ALA A 316 -17.72 9.11 46.19
C ALA A 316 -17.52 10.62 46.37
N GLY A 317 -16.35 11.12 45.95
CA GLY A 317 -16.05 12.55 45.88
C GLY A 317 -16.96 13.31 44.90
N PRO A 318 -17.12 14.63 45.06
CA PRO A 318 -18.15 15.38 44.36
C PRO A 318 -17.75 15.68 42.91
N GLY A 319 -18.61 15.26 41.97
CA GLY A 319 -18.63 15.76 40.60
C GLY A 319 -18.12 14.78 39.54
N ILE A 320 -18.98 13.85 39.12
CA ILE A 320 -19.20 13.39 37.73
C ILE A 320 -20.51 12.58 37.78
N ALA A 321 -21.59 13.16 37.24
CA ALA A 321 -22.88 12.51 37.16
C ALA A 321 -22.90 11.55 35.96
N GLY A 322 -22.93 10.26 36.26
CA GLY A 322 -23.13 9.16 35.34
C GLY A 322 -23.08 7.87 36.13
N ALA A 323 -24.21 7.48 36.73
CA ALA A 323 -24.30 6.29 37.58
C ALA A 323 -23.81 5.06 36.79
N VAL A 324 -22.63 4.56 37.15
CA VAL A 324 -22.08 3.31 36.62
C VAL A 324 -23.03 2.19 37.03
N THR A 325 -23.50 1.40 36.07
CA THR A 325 -24.28 0.19 36.38
C THR A 325 -23.36 -0.80 37.10
N PRO A 326 -23.57 -1.13 38.39
CA PRO A 326 -22.62 -1.91 39.18
C PRO A 326 -22.40 -3.31 38.59
N GLY A 327 -21.26 -3.56 37.94
CA GLY A 327 -20.90 -4.86 37.37
C GLY A 327 -20.84 -4.94 35.84
N ALA A 328 -21.46 -4.01 35.10
CA ALA A 328 -21.40 -4.00 33.64
C ALA A 328 -19.97 -3.72 33.14
N GLY A 329 -19.27 -2.77 33.78
CA GLY A 329 -17.88 -2.45 33.46
C GLY A 329 -16.91 -3.62 33.70
N ALA A 330 -17.16 -4.46 34.70
CA ALA A 330 -16.33 -5.63 35.00
C ALA A 330 -16.49 -6.75 33.96
N ILE A 331 -17.69 -6.92 33.39
CA ILE A 331 -17.92 -7.88 32.29
C ILE A 331 -17.20 -7.40 31.02
N VAL A 332 -17.36 -6.13 30.66
CA VAL A 332 -16.71 -5.54 29.49
C VAL A 332 -15.19 -5.63 29.63
N GLU A 333 -14.67 -5.27 30.80
CA GLU A 333 -13.25 -5.39 31.10
C GLU A 333 -12.74 -6.82 30.89
N ARG A 334 -13.36 -7.80 31.54
CA ARG A 334 -12.93 -9.20 31.47
C ARG A 334 -12.89 -9.70 30.03
N GLU A 335 -13.90 -9.39 29.24
CA GLU A 335 -14.02 -9.90 27.87
C GLU A 335 -13.05 -9.17 26.92
N LEU A 336 -12.88 -7.85 27.04
CA LEU A 336 -11.91 -7.11 26.23
C LEU A 336 -10.47 -7.46 26.58
N LEU A 337 -10.14 -7.67 27.86
CA LEU A 337 -8.80 -8.09 28.29
C LEU A 337 -8.50 -9.55 27.90
N ALA A 338 -9.47 -10.46 28.03
CA ALA A 338 -9.33 -11.84 27.57
C ALA A 338 -9.09 -11.89 26.04
N LEU A 339 -9.84 -11.09 25.28
CA LEU A 339 -9.65 -10.95 23.85
C LEU A 339 -8.27 -10.35 23.52
N THR A 340 -7.82 -9.36 24.29
CA THR A 340 -6.47 -8.78 24.15
C THR A 340 -5.40 -9.86 24.30
N GLY A 341 -5.48 -10.69 25.35
CA GLY A 341 -4.53 -11.78 25.57
C GLY A 341 -4.54 -12.82 24.44
N LEU A 342 -5.73 -13.21 23.97
CA LEU A 342 -5.87 -14.12 22.83
C LEU A 342 -5.24 -13.54 21.55
N LEU A 343 -5.53 -12.28 21.23
CA LEU A 343 -4.99 -11.61 20.05
C LEU A 343 -3.49 -11.39 20.17
N ALA A 344 -2.97 -11.10 21.36
CA ALA A 344 -1.54 -11.00 21.61
C ALA A 344 -0.84 -12.34 21.36
N ALA A 345 -1.42 -13.46 21.80
CA ALA A 345 -0.88 -14.80 21.53
C ALA A 345 -0.89 -15.14 20.03
N ILE A 346 -1.97 -14.78 19.31
CA ILE A 346 -2.06 -14.95 17.85
C ILE A 346 -1.03 -14.07 17.14
N ALA A 347 -0.89 -12.80 17.55
CA ALA A 347 0.09 -11.88 16.99
C ALA A 347 1.51 -12.39 17.26
N LEU A 348 1.81 -12.88 18.45
CA LEU A 348 3.10 -13.48 18.78
C LEU A 348 3.40 -14.71 17.91
N ALA A 349 2.42 -15.60 17.73
CA ALA A 349 2.58 -16.73 16.82
C ALA A 349 2.83 -16.25 15.38
N ALA A 350 2.08 -15.25 14.90
CA ALA A 350 2.31 -14.67 13.59
C ALA A 350 3.72 -14.06 13.47
N ILE A 351 4.22 -13.36 14.50
CA ILE A 351 5.58 -12.81 14.51
C ILE A 351 6.63 -13.93 14.41
N LEU A 352 6.45 -15.02 15.17
CA LEU A 352 7.41 -16.14 15.20
C LEU A 352 7.40 -16.98 13.92
N PHE A 353 6.24 -17.15 13.29
CA PHE A 353 6.07 -18.05 12.15
C PHE A 353 5.93 -17.33 10.79
N ALA A 354 5.78 -16.00 10.75
CA ALA A 354 5.57 -15.26 9.49
C ALA A 354 6.69 -15.52 8.49
N ARG A 355 7.95 -15.41 8.90
CA ARG A 355 9.10 -15.57 7.99
C ARG A 355 9.15 -16.95 7.31
N PRO A 356 9.15 -18.09 8.03
CA PRO A 356 9.18 -19.39 7.38
C PRO A 356 7.90 -19.68 6.59
N VAL A 357 6.73 -19.25 7.09
CA VAL A 357 5.45 -19.49 6.41
C VAL A 357 5.36 -18.68 5.12
N ILE A 358 5.71 -17.39 5.13
CA ILE A 358 5.66 -16.54 3.94
C ILE A 358 6.70 -17.00 2.93
N GLY A 359 7.95 -17.25 3.36
CA GLY A 359 9.00 -17.72 2.45
C GLY A 359 8.64 -19.04 1.75
N PHE A 360 8.00 -19.97 2.46
CA PHE A 360 7.55 -21.23 1.88
C PHE A 360 6.28 -21.08 1.02
N ALA A 361 5.28 -20.37 1.51
CA ALA A 361 3.96 -20.33 0.90
C ALA A 361 3.83 -19.27 -0.21
N PHE A 362 4.60 -18.18 -0.13
CA PHE A 362 4.51 -16.97 -0.95
C PHE A 362 5.90 -16.39 -1.23
N PRO A 363 6.77 -17.09 -1.97
CA PRO A 363 8.16 -16.69 -2.17
C PRO A 363 8.30 -15.27 -2.75
N ALA A 364 7.42 -14.88 -3.67
CA ALA A 364 7.37 -13.54 -4.26
C ALA A 364 6.98 -12.40 -3.28
N PHE A 365 6.57 -12.74 -2.05
CA PHE A 365 6.18 -11.80 -1.00
C PHE A 365 7.05 -11.92 0.24
N THR A 366 8.22 -12.56 0.15
CA THR A 366 9.14 -12.70 1.29
C THR A 366 9.55 -11.33 1.87
N GLU A 367 9.72 -10.32 1.03
CA GLU A 367 10.01 -8.94 1.43
C GLU A 367 8.87 -8.27 2.21
N ALA A 368 7.63 -8.76 2.09
CA ALA A 368 6.49 -8.27 2.87
C ALA A 368 6.51 -8.77 4.32
N THR A 369 7.48 -9.61 4.72
CA THR A 369 7.52 -10.20 6.07
C THR A 369 7.51 -9.15 7.18
N PRO A 370 8.38 -8.11 7.18
CA PRO A 370 8.42 -7.13 8.26
C PRO A 370 7.10 -6.33 8.39
N SER A 371 6.54 -5.88 7.26
CA SER A 371 5.25 -5.18 7.25
C SER A 371 4.11 -6.09 7.69
N THR A 372 4.12 -7.38 7.31
CA THR A 372 3.12 -8.38 7.74
C THR A 372 3.16 -8.62 9.26
N ILE A 373 4.36 -8.66 9.84
CA ILE A 373 4.58 -8.76 11.29
C ILE A 373 3.98 -7.54 12.00
N ALA A 374 4.24 -6.33 11.51
CA ALA A 374 3.65 -5.10 12.06
C ALA A 374 2.11 -5.10 11.96
N PHE A 375 1.55 -5.61 10.87
CA PHE A 375 0.11 -5.79 10.72
C PHE A 375 -0.49 -6.81 11.69
N ALA A 376 0.24 -7.87 12.03
CA ALA A 376 -0.19 -8.81 13.06
C ALA A 376 -0.29 -8.14 14.44
N ALA A 377 0.61 -7.22 14.77
CA ALA A 377 0.50 -6.40 15.97
C ALA A 377 -0.72 -5.45 15.90
N ALA A 378 -0.97 -4.83 14.75
CA ALA A 378 -2.15 -3.98 14.54
C ALA A 378 -3.49 -4.71 14.74
N CYS A 379 -3.54 -6.04 14.49
CA CYS A 379 -4.73 -6.85 14.75
C CYS A 379 -5.16 -6.87 16.22
N VAL A 380 -4.27 -6.60 17.17
CA VAL A 380 -4.61 -6.58 18.61
C VAL A 380 -5.60 -5.47 18.93
N PRO A 381 -5.28 -4.17 18.74
CA PRO A 381 -6.24 -3.10 18.97
C PRO A 381 -7.43 -3.18 18.00
N LEU A 382 -7.22 -3.52 16.73
CA LEU A 382 -8.30 -3.64 15.74
C LEU A 382 -9.32 -4.71 16.12
N GLY A 383 -8.85 -5.87 16.58
CA GLY A 383 -9.70 -6.98 16.99
C GLY A 383 -10.53 -6.62 18.22
N VAL A 384 -9.96 -5.95 19.22
CA VAL A 384 -10.72 -5.47 20.39
C VAL A 384 -11.78 -4.45 19.98
N MET A 385 -11.45 -3.53 19.07
CA MET A 385 -12.42 -2.56 18.55
C MET A 385 -13.61 -3.22 17.84
N THR A 386 -13.44 -4.35 17.14
CA THR A 386 -14.57 -5.05 16.50
C THR A 386 -15.68 -5.45 17.48
N TRP A 387 -15.35 -5.64 18.77
CA TRP A 387 -16.31 -5.95 19.83
C TRP A 387 -16.92 -4.69 20.44
N MET A 388 -16.18 -3.59 20.44
CA MET A 388 -16.62 -2.29 20.96
C MET A 388 -17.62 -1.59 20.05
N VAL A 389 -17.48 -1.69 18.72
CA VAL A 389 -18.36 -0.98 17.77
C VAL A 389 -19.85 -1.26 18.02
N PRO A 390 -20.32 -2.52 18.09
CA PRO A 390 -21.74 -2.78 18.31
C PRO A 390 -22.21 -2.26 19.68
N MET A 391 -21.39 -2.38 20.74
CA MET A 391 -21.68 -1.87 22.09
C MET A 391 -21.96 -0.36 22.07
N ILE A 392 -21.09 0.40 21.42
CA ILE A 392 -21.22 1.86 21.27
C ILE A 392 -22.47 2.20 20.47
N VAL A 393 -22.72 1.53 19.34
CA VAL A 393 -23.88 1.79 18.48
C VAL A 393 -25.20 1.65 19.23
N VAL A 394 -25.32 0.66 20.11
CA VAL A 394 -26.56 0.43 20.89
C VAL A 394 -26.75 1.44 22.01
N ARG A 395 -25.68 1.94 22.63
CA ARG A 395 -25.75 2.84 23.81
C ARG A 395 -25.64 4.32 23.46
N SER A 396 -25.10 4.67 22.29
CA SER A 396 -24.84 6.05 21.91
C SER A 396 -26.13 6.87 21.77
N HIS A 397 -26.22 7.96 22.52
CA HIS A 397 -27.31 8.95 22.39
C HIS A 397 -27.05 10.00 21.29
N ARG A 398 -25.80 10.14 20.83
CA ARG A 398 -25.39 11.12 19.79
C ARG A 398 -24.60 10.46 18.66
N PRO A 399 -25.21 9.50 17.95
CA PRO A 399 -24.47 8.61 17.05
C PRO A 399 -23.70 9.30 15.93
N MET A 400 -24.18 10.45 15.44
CA MET A 400 -23.45 11.23 14.43
C MET A 400 -22.19 11.87 14.97
N ALA A 401 -22.26 12.47 16.17
CA ALA A 401 -21.11 13.15 16.77
C ALA A 401 -20.04 12.13 17.14
N ASP A 402 -20.45 10.98 17.70
CA ASP A 402 -19.53 9.92 18.07
C ASP A 402 -18.88 9.28 16.83
N ALA A 403 -19.64 9.04 15.75
CA ALA A 403 -19.08 8.56 14.48
C ALA A 403 -18.14 9.57 13.81
N ALA A 404 -18.48 10.87 13.81
CA ALA A 404 -17.63 11.91 13.26
C ALA A 404 -16.31 12.05 14.05
N MET A 405 -16.37 11.95 15.38
CA MET A 405 -15.18 11.95 16.22
C MET A 405 -14.28 10.74 15.90
N LEU A 406 -14.85 9.55 15.74
CA LEU A 406 -14.09 8.35 15.35
C LEU A 406 -13.48 8.48 13.96
N ALA A 407 -14.21 9.06 13.00
CA ALA A 407 -13.70 9.30 11.66
C ALA A 407 -12.52 10.29 11.68
N ALA A 408 -12.70 11.45 12.32
CA ALA A 408 -11.66 12.48 12.38
C ALA A 408 -10.39 11.96 13.06
N VAL A 409 -10.51 11.33 14.23
CA VAL A 409 -9.36 10.76 14.94
C VAL A 409 -8.76 9.60 14.16
N GLY A 410 -9.58 8.69 13.64
CA GLY A 410 -9.14 7.52 12.90
C GLY A 410 -8.37 7.87 11.64
N PHE A 411 -8.98 8.59 10.69
CA PHE A 411 -8.34 8.88 9.40
C PHE A 411 -7.16 9.84 9.52
N LEU A 412 -7.24 10.86 10.38
CA LEU A 412 -6.13 11.80 10.57
C LEU A 412 -4.93 11.11 11.22
N SER A 413 -5.15 10.31 12.28
CA SER A 413 -4.06 9.57 12.91
C SER A 413 -3.48 8.52 11.97
N LEU A 414 -4.31 7.83 11.18
CA LEU A 414 -3.86 6.86 10.18
C LEU A 414 -2.98 7.51 9.12
N ALA A 415 -3.45 8.60 8.50
CA ALA A 415 -2.69 9.31 7.49
C ALA A 415 -1.37 9.85 8.05
N LEU A 416 -1.40 10.57 9.17
CA LEU A 416 -0.20 11.16 9.77
C LEU A 416 0.81 10.09 10.21
N ALA A 417 0.35 9.03 10.88
CA ALA A 417 1.23 7.97 11.36
C ALA A 417 1.83 7.16 10.20
N MET A 418 1.06 6.89 9.14
CA MET A 418 1.59 6.21 7.96
C MET A 418 2.55 7.09 7.16
N ILE A 419 2.28 8.39 7.00
CA ILE A 419 3.21 9.32 6.33
C ILE A 419 4.52 9.43 7.12
N ALA A 420 4.45 9.60 8.43
CA ALA A 420 5.62 9.64 9.29
C ALA A 420 6.38 8.31 9.25
N GLY A 421 5.67 7.19 9.35
CA GLY A 421 6.23 5.85 9.25
C GLY A 421 6.93 5.59 7.91
N ASN A 422 6.33 6.01 6.79
CA ASN A 422 6.94 5.88 5.47
C ASN A 422 8.30 6.57 5.39
N ARG A 423 8.41 7.78 5.94
CA ARG A 423 9.66 8.54 5.97
C ARG A 423 10.75 7.88 6.83
N LEU A 424 10.37 7.04 7.79
CA LEU A 424 11.30 6.39 8.70
C LEU A 424 11.77 5.02 8.20
N ALA A 425 10.86 4.21 7.64
CA ALA A 425 11.14 2.81 7.32
C ALA A 425 10.30 2.27 6.15
N GLY A 426 9.90 3.12 5.20
CA GLY A 426 9.12 2.71 4.03
C GLY A 426 7.84 1.95 4.40
N ILE A 427 7.56 0.84 3.71
CA ILE A 427 6.34 0.03 3.94
C ILE A 427 6.25 -0.60 5.33
N GLU A 428 7.39 -0.88 5.98
CA GLU A 428 7.40 -1.39 7.35
C GLU A 428 6.96 -0.29 8.33
N GLY A 429 7.54 0.90 8.17
CA GLY A 429 7.17 2.06 8.96
C GLY A 429 5.70 2.46 8.75
N GLN A 430 5.18 2.35 7.52
CA GLN A 430 3.75 2.52 7.25
C GLN A 430 2.89 1.52 8.03
N ALA A 431 3.28 0.24 8.09
CA ALA A 431 2.52 -0.79 8.80
C ALA A 431 2.52 -0.57 10.33
N TRP A 432 3.65 -0.14 10.91
CA TRP A 432 3.73 0.29 12.31
C TRP A 432 2.93 1.58 12.58
N GLY A 433 2.94 2.52 11.63
CA GLY A 433 2.08 3.70 11.66
C GLY A 433 0.60 3.33 11.72
N ASN A 434 0.18 2.32 10.95
CA ASN A 434 -1.18 1.77 11.02
C ASN A 434 -1.47 1.10 12.37
N ALA A 435 -0.51 0.39 12.99
CA ALA A 435 -0.67 -0.16 14.34
C ALA A 435 -0.85 0.94 15.40
N ALA A 436 -0.07 2.02 15.33
CA ALA A 436 -0.17 3.18 16.22
C ALA A 436 -1.52 3.90 16.04
N ALA A 437 -1.96 4.10 14.80
CA ALA A 437 -3.27 4.69 14.50
C ALA A 437 -4.43 3.83 15.02
N ALA A 438 -4.31 2.50 14.91
CA ALA A 438 -5.31 1.58 15.45
C ALA A 438 -5.41 1.68 16.98
N PHE A 439 -4.29 1.86 17.68
CA PHE A 439 -4.30 2.13 19.11
C PHE A 439 -4.97 3.48 19.44
N GLY A 440 -4.65 4.54 18.70
CA GLY A 440 -5.32 5.85 18.86
C GLY A 440 -6.84 5.77 18.68
N LEU A 441 -7.30 5.01 17.68
CA LEU A 441 -8.73 4.77 17.46
C LEU A 441 -9.36 3.98 18.61
N LEU A 442 -8.65 2.99 19.16
CA LEU A 442 -9.11 2.23 20.33
C LEU A 442 -9.27 3.13 21.56
N VAL A 443 -8.32 4.03 21.80
CA VAL A 443 -8.41 5.02 22.88
C VAL A 443 -9.64 5.90 22.71
N ALA A 444 -9.90 6.39 21.49
CA ALA A 444 -11.09 7.18 21.19
C ALA A 444 -12.39 6.40 21.47
N MET A 445 -12.45 5.13 21.06
CA MET A 445 -13.61 4.26 21.34
C MET A 445 -13.78 3.99 22.83
N ALA A 446 -12.70 3.76 23.57
CA ALA A 446 -12.75 3.52 25.01
C ALA A 446 -13.23 4.78 25.76
N LEU A 447 -12.81 5.97 25.31
CA LEU A 447 -13.30 7.26 25.83
C LEU A 447 -14.80 7.47 25.54
N ILE A 448 -15.30 7.05 24.37
CA ILE A 448 -16.74 7.06 24.09
C ILE A 448 -17.46 6.12 25.07
N MET A 449 -16.98 4.90 25.25
CA MET A 449 -17.58 3.95 26.20
C MET A 449 -17.58 4.46 27.64
N PHE A 450 -16.53 5.18 28.06
CA PHE A 450 -16.49 5.88 29.35
C PHE A 450 -17.56 6.97 29.44
N ARG A 451 -17.67 7.84 28.43
CA ARG A 451 -18.72 8.89 28.38
C ARG A 451 -20.14 8.31 28.37
N LEU A 452 -20.33 7.14 27.77
CA LEU A 452 -21.61 6.41 27.75
C LEU A 452 -21.89 5.63 29.05
N GLY A 453 -21.04 5.76 30.07
CA GLY A 453 -21.22 5.09 31.37
C GLY A 453 -21.01 3.57 31.33
N MET A 454 -20.42 3.05 30.25
CA MET A 454 -20.14 1.62 30.10
C MET A 454 -18.86 1.19 30.84
N LEU A 455 -17.92 2.14 31.03
CA LEU A 455 -16.64 1.93 31.69
C LEU A 455 -16.49 2.93 32.84
N GLY A 456 -15.91 2.49 33.96
CA GLY A 456 -15.39 3.39 34.99
C GLY A 456 -13.97 3.84 34.64
N TRP A 457 -13.50 4.93 35.26
CA TRP A 457 -12.15 5.47 35.04
C TRP A 457 -11.02 4.43 35.24
N PRO A 458 -11.03 3.61 36.32
CA PRO A 458 -9.99 2.60 36.50
C PRO A 458 -9.96 1.54 35.38
N VAL A 459 -11.14 1.14 34.88
CA VAL A 459 -11.28 0.15 33.81
C VAL A 459 -10.76 0.72 32.49
N LEU A 460 -11.11 1.97 32.18
CA LEU A 460 -10.61 2.69 31.01
C LEU A 460 -9.08 2.72 31.01
N CYS A 461 -8.46 3.17 32.10
CA CYS A 461 -7.00 3.24 32.23
C CYS A 461 -6.34 1.87 32.06
N ARG A 462 -6.94 0.79 32.62
CA ARG A 462 -6.41 -0.57 32.45
C ARG A 462 -6.51 -1.07 31.02
N ILE A 463 -7.64 -0.86 30.33
CA ILE A 463 -7.79 -1.25 28.91
C ILE A 463 -6.72 -0.57 28.07
N ILE A 464 -6.55 0.76 28.21
CA ILE A 464 -5.56 1.53 27.46
C ILE A 464 -4.13 1.08 27.82
N GLY A 465 -3.84 0.95 29.12
CA GLY A 465 -2.52 0.55 29.60
C GLY A 465 -2.11 -0.83 29.12
N VAL A 466 -2.99 -1.83 29.23
CA VAL A 466 -2.72 -3.20 28.76
C VAL A 466 -2.50 -3.22 27.24
N GLN A 467 -3.31 -2.50 26.47
CA GLN A 467 -3.13 -2.40 25.02
C GLN A 467 -1.79 -1.77 24.64
N ALA A 468 -1.40 -0.68 25.30
CA ALA A 468 -0.11 -0.04 25.09
C ALA A 468 1.05 -0.96 25.47
N SER A 469 0.96 -1.65 26.62
CA SER A 469 1.98 -2.60 27.08
C SER A 469 2.12 -3.77 26.12
N VAL A 470 1.02 -4.35 25.64
CA VAL A 470 1.06 -5.45 24.68
C VAL A 470 1.70 -5.00 23.36
N LEU A 471 1.30 -3.86 22.80
CA LEU A 471 1.91 -3.34 21.58
C LEU A 471 3.40 -3.04 21.78
N GLY A 472 3.78 -2.44 22.90
CA GLY A 472 5.18 -2.17 23.25
C GLY A 472 6.01 -3.44 23.40
N VAL A 473 5.46 -4.49 24.04
CA VAL A 473 6.11 -5.79 24.17
C VAL A 473 6.25 -6.49 22.81
N LEU A 474 5.20 -6.47 21.97
CA LEU A 474 5.29 -7.05 20.62
C LEU A 474 6.32 -6.29 19.77
N ALA A 475 6.35 -4.97 19.83
CA ALA A 475 7.36 -4.15 19.15
C ALA A 475 8.77 -4.44 19.67
N LEU A 476 8.95 -4.61 20.99
CA LEU A 476 10.23 -5.00 21.58
C LEU A 476 10.65 -6.40 21.15
N ILE A 477 9.73 -7.37 21.14
CA ILE A 477 10.01 -8.72 20.65
C ILE A 477 10.44 -8.67 19.19
N VAL A 478 9.76 -7.89 18.35
CA VAL A 478 10.17 -7.69 16.96
C VAL A 478 11.55 -7.05 16.88
N ALA A 479 11.84 -6.02 17.68
CA ALA A 479 13.15 -5.36 17.71
C ALA A 479 14.29 -6.26 18.23
N VAL A 480 13.99 -7.22 19.12
CA VAL A 480 14.97 -8.17 19.68
C VAL A 480 15.13 -9.41 18.79
N ALA A 481 14.03 -9.93 18.25
CA ALA A 481 14.01 -11.11 17.38
C ALA A 481 14.43 -10.79 15.95
N SER A 482 14.28 -9.53 15.53
CA SER A 482 14.96 -9.02 14.35
C SER A 482 16.38 -8.69 14.78
N PRO A 483 17.42 -9.37 14.27
CA PRO A 483 18.74 -8.78 14.34
C PRO A 483 18.64 -7.34 13.80
N ALA A 484 19.29 -6.37 14.45
CA ALA A 484 19.50 -5.04 13.87
C ALA A 484 19.81 -5.24 12.39
N PRO A 485 19.23 -4.47 11.47
CA PRO A 485 19.27 -4.81 10.06
C PRO A 485 20.73 -4.81 9.58
N ALA A 486 21.39 -5.97 9.65
CA ALA A 486 21.92 -6.55 8.45
C ALA A 486 20.69 -6.72 7.58
N ARG A 487 20.33 -5.66 6.83
CA ARG A 487 19.41 -5.77 5.71
C ARG A 487 19.99 -6.94 4.94
N ALA A 488 19.33 -8.09 4.99
CA ALA A 488 19.65 -9.17 4.11
C ALA A 488 19.28 -8.65 2.73
N GLN A 489 20.18 -7.86 2.13
CA GLN A 489 20.70 -8.21 0.83
C GLN A 489 20.79 -9.73 0.89
N THR A 490 19.93 -10.42 0.14
CA THR A 490 20.37 -11.70 -0.40
C THR A 490 21.79 -11.42 -0.84
N ALA A 491 22.77 -11.95 -0.11
CA ALA A 491 24.16 -11.77 -0.48
C ALA A 491 24.18 -12.26 -1.92
N ALA A 492 24.24 -11.31 -2.87
CA ALA A 492 24.30 -11.66 -4.27
C ALA A 492 25.46 -12.63 -4.31
N VAL A 493 25.26 -13.81 -4.90
CA VAL A 493 26.35 -14.76 -5.04
C VAL A 493 27.47 -13.95 -5.70
N PRO A 494 28.64 -13.78 -5.06
CA PRO A 494 29.67 -12.94 -5.62
C PRO A 494 29.98 -13.49 -7.01
N ILE A 495 29.72 -12.68 -8.04
CA ILE A 495 30.24 -13.01 -9.37
C ILE A 495 31.73 -12.76 -9.23
N SER A 496 32.48 -13.84 -9.03
CA SER A 496 33.94 -13.75 -9.03
C SER A 496 34.37 -13.21 -10.39
N THR A 497 35.10 -12.11 -10.36
CA THR A 497 35.80 -11.54 -11.52
C THR A 497 37.21 -12.11 -11.64
N ASP A 498 37.51 -13.20 -10.90
CA ASP A 498 38.81 -13.88 -10.97
C ASP A 498 39.03 -14.39 -12.40
N GLY A 499 40.19 -14.05 -12.97
CA GLY A 499 40.53 -14.39 -14.35
C GLY A 499 39.96 -13.43 -15.40
N TRP A 500 39.23 -12.38 -15.03
CA TRP A 500 38.83 -11.33 -15.97
C TRP A 500 40.03 -10.43 -16.28
N LYS A 501 40.20 -10.05 -17.54
CA LYS A 501 41.30 -9.21 -18.01
C LYS A 501 40.90 -7.74 -17.86
N VAL A 502 41.81 -6.92 -17.33
CA VAL A 502 41.67 -5.45 -17.36
C VAL A 502 41.80 -4.99 -18.81
N ILE A 503 40.73 -4.43 -19.37
CA ILE A 503 40.72 -3.90 -20.75
C ILE A 503 40.94 -2.38 -20.77
N PHE A 504 40.65 -1.72 -19.65
CA PHE A 504 40.87 -0.28 -19.48
C PHE A 504 41.14 0.03 -18.01
N GLU A 505 42.09 0.93 -17.79
CA GLU A 505 42.45 1.47 -16.49
C GLU A 505 43.02 2.87 -16.70
N ASP A 506 42.59 3.81 -15.87
CA ASP A 506 43.22 5.13 -15.73
C ASP A 506 43.30 5.47 -14.25
N ASP A 507 44.53 5.58 -13.74
CA ASP A 507 44.84 5.95 -12.36
C ASP A 507 45.06 7.48 -12.21
N PHE A 508 44.76 8.26 -13.26
CA PHE A 508 44.77 9.72 -13.26
C PHE A 508 46.07 10.40 -12.78
N ASP A 509 47.23 9.74 -12.91
CA ASP A 509 48.56 10.38 -12.79
C ASP A 509 48.67 11.65 -13.66
N ARG A 510 47.93 11.68 -14.77
CA ARG A 510 47.69 12.86 -15.61
C ARG A 510 46.33 12.71 -16.31
N LEU A 511 45.67 13.84 -16.58
CA LEU A 511 44.45 13.84 -17.41
C LEU A 511 44.81 13.85 -18.90
N ASP A 512 44.61 12.72 -19.59
CA ASP A 512 44.90 12.57 -21.03
C ASP A 512 43.66 12.86 -21.91
N LEU A 513 43.51 14.13 -22.29
CA LEU A 513 42.39 14.61 -23.11
C LEU A 513 42.55 14.23 -24.59
N GLN A 514 41.45 13.91 -25.25
CA GLN A 514 41.45 13.60 -26.69
C GLN A 514 41.89 14.80 -27.54
N LEU A 515 43.01 14.65 -28.24
CA LEU A 515 43.57 15.60 -29.20
C LEU A 515 43.73 14.90 -30.57
N GLY A 516 42.69 14.98 -31.41
CA GLY A 516 42.67 14.23 -32.67
C GLY A 516 42.55 12.71 -32.40
N ASP A 517 43.55 11.94 -32.84
CA ASP A 517 43.57 10.48 -32.70
C ASP A 517 44.31 9.98 -31.44
N VAL A 518 44.92 10.87 -30.67
CA VAL A 518 45.57 10.55 -29.39
C VAL A 518 44.70 10.96 -28.19
N GLY A 519 45.04 10.41 -27.01
CA GLY A 519 44.35 10.69 -25.75
C GLY A 519 43.06 9.90 -25.56
N ILE A 520 42.54 9.95 -24.33
CA ILE A 520 41.46 9.09 -23.84
C ILE A 520 40.16 9.88 -23.68
N TRP A 521 40.19 10.98 -22.94
CA TRP A 521 38.98 11.61 -22.41
C TRP A 521 38.46 12.78 -23.26
N LEU A 522 37.19 12.71 -23.63
CA LEU A 522 36.45 13.80 -24.25
C LEU A 522 35.72 14.61 -23.17
N PRO A 523 35.91 15.95 -23.08
CA PRO A 523 35.37 16.75 -21.98
C PRO A 523 33.94 17.28 -22.22
N TYR A 524 33.09 16.52 -22.91
CA TYR A 524 31.69 16.85 -23.24
C TYR A 524 30.91 15.66 -23.79
N TYR A 525 29.58 15.80 -23.89
CA TYR A 525 28.70 14.78 -24.43
C TYR A 525 29.04 14.43 -25.89
N PRO A 526 28.98 13.15 -26.28
CA PRO A 526 29.14 12.73 -27.67
C PRO A 526 28.14 13.41 -28.63
N GLY A 527 28.60 14.46 -29.30
CA GLY A 527 27.76 15.38 -30.09
C GLY A 527 28.01 16.86 -29.81
N GLY A 528 28.87 17.20 -28.85
CA GLY A 528 29.25 18.58 -28.51
C GLY A 528 28.35 19.23 -27.46
N GLY A 529 27.41 18.49 -26.87
CA GLY A 529 26.53 18.99 -25.81
C GLY A 529 27.32 19.39 -24.55
N ARG A 530 26.99 20.55 -24.00
CA ARG A 530 27.70 21.18 -22.86
C ARG A 530 26.90 21.18 -21.57
N SER A 531 25.65 20.75 -21.63
CA SER A 531 24.75 20.58 -20.50
C SER A 531 23.61 19.66 -20.93
N ASN A 532 22.81 19.17 -19.98
CA ASN A 532 21.63 18.37 -20.28
C ASN A 532 20.34 19.13 -19.98
N SER A 533 19.76 19.72 -21.03
CA SER A 533 18.47 20.42 -20.94
C SER A 533 17.30 19.47 -20.63
N GLY A 534 17.42 18.18 -20.90
CA GLY A 534 16.40 17.17 -20.56
C GLY A 534 16.19 17.02 -19.06
N ASN A 535 17.22 17.34 -18.27
CA ASN A 535 17.22 17.30 -16.81
C ASN A 535 17.14 18.69 -16.16
N ASN A 536 17.08 19.76 -16.97
CA ASN A 536 17.16 21.16 -16.52
C ASN A 536 18.41 21.45 -15.67
N GLU A 537 19.54 20.86 -16.06
CA GLU A 537 20.86 21.10 -15.45
C GLU A 537 21.31 22.55 -15.67
N LEU A 538 22.10 23.10 -14.73
CA LEU A 538 22.47 24.52 -14.66
C LEU A 538 23.96 24.79 -14.90
N GLN A 539 24.77 23.75 -15.05
CA GLN A 539 26.19 23.86 -15.39
C GLN A 539 26.42 23.88 -16.89
N TYR A 540 27.51 24.54 -17.27
CA TYR A 540 28.21 24.38 -18.53
C TYR A 540 29.45 23.50 -18.31
N TYR A 541 29.51 22.34 -18.92
CA TYR A 541 30.70 21.49 -18.95
C TYR A 541 31.77 22.18 -19.78
N VAL A 542 32.95 22.44 -19.20
CA VAL A 542 34.04 23.20 -19.86
C VAL A 542 34.96 22.25 -20.63
N ASP A 543 35.47 22.73 -21.77
CA ASP A 543 36.39 22.03 -22.68
C ASP A 543 37.75 22.72 -22.54
N PRO A 544 38.65 22.17 -21.72
CA PRO A 544 39.95 22.75 -21.42
C PRO A 544 40.99 22.47 -22.52
N ARG A 545 40.62 21.82 -23.64
CA ARG A 545 41.57 21.53 -24.71
C ARG A 545 42.01 22.85 -25.37
N PRO A 546 43.21 22.92 -25.99
CA PRO A 546 43.69 24.14 -26.63
C PRO A 546 42.75 24.72 -27.71
N ALA A 547 41.96 23.86 -28.37
CA ALA A 547 40.96 24.24 -29.37
C ALA A 547 39.51 24.23 -28.81
N GLY A 548 39.35 24.16 -27.49
CA GLY A 548 38.07 24.11 -26.77
C GLY A 548 37.49 25.50 -26.50
N ASP A 549 37.09 25.75 -25.25
CA ASP A 549 36.52 27.06 -24.87
C ASP A 549 37.60 28.17 -24.82
N SER A 550 37.19 29.42 -24.63
CA SER A 550 38.12 30.55 -24.49
C SER A 550 38.99 30.43 -23.22
N PRO A 551 40.21 31.01 -23.20
CA PRO A 551 41.10 30.95 -22.04
C PRO A 551 40.46 31.40 -20.72
N GLU A 552 39.54 32.37 -20.78
CA GLU A 552 38.83 32.88 -19.60
C GLU A 552 37.83 31.86 -19.04
N VAL A 553 37.16 31.08 -19.90
CA VAL A 553 36.27 29.99 -19.46
C VAL A 553 37.09 28.81 -18.96
N GLN A 554 38.21 28.50 -19.62
CA GLN A 554 39.13 27.46 -19.16
C GLN A 554 39.74 27.77 -17.78
N ALA A 555 39.94 29.06 -17.47
CA ALA A 555 40.40 29.53 -16.15
C ALA A 555 39.39 29.27 -15.01
N LEU A 556 38.18 28.77 -15.30
CA LEU A 556 37.27 28.22 -14.29
C LEU A 556 37.71 26.83 -13.80
N GLU A 557 38.79 26.27 -14.37
CA GLU A 557 39.49 25.06 -13.92
C GLU A 557 38.55 23.89 -13.61
N PRO A 558 37.81 23.36 -14.61
CA PRO A 558 36.87 22.25 -14.41
C PRO A 558 37.54 20.94 -14.02
N TYR A 559 38.85 20.79 -14.27
CA TYR A 559 39.62 19.61 -13.95
C TYR A 559 40.96 20.00 -13.33
N ARG A 560 41.41 19.22 -12.34
CA ARG A 560 42.76 19.30 -11.79
C ARG A 560 43.23 17.89 -11.45
N VAL A 561 44.52 17.62 -11.58
CA VAL A 561 45.12 16.40 -11.02
C VAL A 561 45.99 16.82 -9.84
N VAL A 562 45.70 16.26 -8.67
CA VAL A 562 46.43 16.52 -7.42
C VAL A 562 46.79 15.18 -6.80
N ASP A 563 48.08 14.90 -6.65
CA ASP A 563 48.59 13.67 -6.02
C ASP A 563 47.99 12.37 -6.59
N GLY A 564 47.85 12.30 -7.93
CA GLY A 564 47.27 11.15 -8.64
C GLY A 564 45.74 11.10 -8.65
N VAL A 565 45.05 12.06 -8.01
CA VAL A 565 43.58 12.13 -8.00
C VAL A 565 43.08 13.17 -8.98
N LEU A 566 42.18 12.77 -9.88
CA LEU A 566 41.41 13.68 -10.71
C LEU A 566 40.33 14.38 -9.88
N GLU A 567 40.39 15.71 -9.83
CA GLU A 567 39.34 16.58 -9.32
C GLU A 567 38.47 17.07 -10.49
N ILE A 568 37.18 16.71 -10.52
CA ILE A 568 36.17 17.34 -11.37
C ILE A 568 35.49 18.44 -10.54
N ARG A 569 35.66 19.70 -10.95
CA ARG A 569 35.31 20.88 -10.14
C ARG A 569 34.13 21.63 -10.73
N ALA A 570 33.10 21.83 -9.91
CA ALA A 570 32.03 22.76 -10.18
C ALA A 570 32.36 24.14 -9.62
N ASN A 571 32.16 25.19 -10.42
CA ASN A 571 32.45 26.59 -10.08
C ASN A 571 31.28 27.50 -10.48
N LYS A 572 31.17 28.67 -9.83
CA LYS A 572 30.27 29.73 -10.29
C LYS A 572 30.89 30.43 -11.50
N VAL A 573 30.09 30.69 -12.53
CA VAL A 573 30.52 31.49 -13.68
C VAL A 573 30.33 32.97 -13.35
N PRO A 574 31.39 33.80 -13.38
CA PRO A 574 31.26 35.24 -13.26
C PRO A 574 30.34 35.82 -14.32
N ASP A 575 29.59 36.88 -14.01
CA ASP A 575 28.64 37.47 -14.97
C ASP A 575 29.32 37.94 -16.27
N ALA A 576 30.58 38.37 -16.19
CA ALA A 576 31.38 38.74 -17.36
C ALA A 576 31.65 37.56 -18.32
N LEU A 577 31.56 36.31 -17.82
CA LEU A 577 31.77 35.08 -18.61
C LEU A 577 30.47 34.38 -19.01
N ARG A 578 29.31 34.98 -18.67
CA ARG A 578 28.00 34.35 -18.84
C ARG A 578 27.65 34.08 -20.30
N ALA A 579 28.07 34.97 -21.20
CA ALA A 579 27.84 34.80 -22.64
C ALA A 579 28.71 33.67 -23.22
N GLN A 580 29.97 33.56 -22.79
CA GLN A 580 30.87 32.48 -23.22
C GLN A 580 30.46 31.12 -22.65
N SER A 581 29.83 31.08 -21.48
CA SER A 581 29.26 29.85 -20.90
C SER A 581 27.86 29.52 -21.42
N GLY A 582 27.39 30.10 -22.53
CA GLY A 582 26.07 29.80 -23.08
C GLY A 582 24.89 30.20 -22.18
N GLY A 583 25.09 31.15 -21.27
CA GLY A 583 24.07 31.62 -20.32
C GLY A 583 24.05 30.89 -18.98
N TYR A 584 24.84 29.83 -18.81
CA TYR A 584 24.82 29.01 -17.59
C TYR A 584 25.54 29.67 -16.42
N ALA A 585 24.98 29.50 -15.22
CA ALA A 585 25.46 30.11 -13.98
C ALA A 585 26.60 29.37 -13.30
N TYR A 586 26.80 28.13 -13.70
CA TYR A 586 27.82 27.26 -13.14
C TYR A 586 28.63 26.66 -14.28
N ALA A 587 29.89 26.36 -13.99
CA ALA A 587 30.77 25.60 -14.85
C ALA A 587 31.12 24.30 -14.13
N SER A 588 31.31 23.21 -14.86
CA SER A 588 31.73 21.92 -14.29
C SER A 588 32.48 21.07 -15.31
N GLY A 589 32.71 19.79 -15.00
CA GLY A 589 33.32 18.83 -15.90
C GLY A 589 32.49 17.56 -16.14
N LEU A 590 32.65 17.01 -17.34
CA LEU A 590 32.18 15.70 -17.80
C LEU A 590 33.30 15.11 -18.66
N LEU A 591 33.71 13.87 -18.38
CA LEU A 591 34.68 13.14 -19.18
C LEU A 591 34.06 11.84 -19.72
N THR A 592 34.37 11.49 -20.96
CA THR A 592 33.98 10.21 -21.56
C THR A 592 35.05 9.69 -22.53
N PRO A 593 35.39 8.39 -22.54
CA PRO A 593 36.32 7.81 -23.49
C PRO A 593 35.61 7.42 -24.80
N TYR A 594 34.54 8.12 -25.17
CA TYR A 594 33.77 7.84 -26.39
C TYR A 594 34.68 7.70 -27.61
N ARG A 595 34.50 6.62 -28.39
CA ARG A 595 35.34 6.14 -29.51
C ARG A 595 36.74 5.60 -29.15
N ARG A 596 37.14 5.62 -27.88
CA ARG A 596 38.37 5.00 -27.38
C ARG A 596 38.10 3.72 -26.61
N LEU A 597 37.01 3.70 -25.85
CA LEU A 597 36.57 2.55 -25.07
C LEU A 597 35.07 2.35 -25.22
N SER A 598 34.69 1.14 -25.57
CA SER A 598 33.35 0.61 -25.37
C SER A 598 33.44 -0.89 -25.15
N PHE A 599 32.52 -1.44 -24.37
CA PHE A 599 32.51 -2.86 -24.06
C PHE A 599 31.07 -3.35 -23.91
N LEU A 600 30.88 -4.65 -24.12
CA LEU A 600 29.63 -5.36 -23.86
C LEU A 600 29.93 -6.40 -22.78
N TYR A 601 29.23 -6.28 -21.65
CA TYR A 601 29.48 -7.07 -20.44
C TYR A 601 30.87 -6.86 -19.84
N GLY A 602 30.98 -7.10 -18.53
CA GLY A 602 32.20 -6.86 -17.78
C GLY A 602 31.92 -6.22 -16.43
N ALA A 603 32.98 -5.89 -15.71
CA ALA A 603 32.95 -5.21 -14.45
C ALA A 603 33.52 -3.81 -14.67
N VAL A 604 32.74 -2.79 -14.32
CA VAL A 604 33.13 -1.39 -14.43
C VAL A 604 33.12 -0.79 -13.03
N GLU A 605 34.23 -0.18 -12.65
CA GLU A 605 34.46 0.32 -11.29
C GLU A 605 35.07 1.72 -11.34
N ILE A 606 34.68 2.55 -10.38
CA ILE A 606 35.28 3.85 -10.10
C ILE A 606 35.59 3.95 -8.61
N ARG A 607 36.80 4.38 -8.26
CA ARG A 607 37.12 4.80 -6.89
C ARG A 607 37.02 6.32 -6.79
N ALA A 608 36.07 6.81 -6.02
CA ALA A 608 35.77 8.23 -5.97
C ALA A 608 35.26 8.70 -4.59
N LYS A 609 35.34 10.00 -4.35
CA LYS A 609 34.76 10.69 -3.18
C LYS A 609 33.84 11.82 -3.67
N VAL A 610 32.56 11.73 -3.31
CA VAL A 610 31.52 12.64 -3.80
C VAL A 610 31.51 13.99 -3.05
N PRO A 611 31.13 15.11 -3.69
CA PRO A 611 31.01 16.38 -3.01
C PRO A 611 29.70 16.49 -2.22
N ARG A 612 29.76 17.13 -1.05
CA ARG A 612 28.57 17.58 -0.30
C ARG A 612 28.13 18.97 -0.77
N GLY A 613 26.82 19.16 -0.91
CA GLY A 613 26.20 20.43 -1.26
C GLY A 613 24.89 20.26 -2.02
N ARG A 614 23.90 21.07 -1.68
CA ARG A 614 22.62 21.07 -2.40
C ARG A 614 22.81 21.43 -3.88
N GLY A 615 22.04 20.77 -4.74
CA GLY A 615 22.15 20.95 -6.18
C GLY A 615 23.37 20.32 -6.82
N LEU A 616 24.29 19.70 -6.09
CA LEU A 616 25.39 18.94 -6.69
C LEU A 616 24.93 17.52 -7.02
N TRP A 617 25.35 17.00 -8.18
CA TRP A 617 24.96 15.68 -8.65
C TRP A 617 26.14 15.00 -9.38
N PRO A 618 27.08 14.40 -8.63
CA PRO A 618 28.09 13.50 -9.19
C PRO A 618 27.45 12.24 -9.80
N ALA A 619 27.92 11.84 -10.98
CA ALA A 619 27.46 10.64 -11.64
C ALA A 619 28.60 9.88 -12.36
N PHE A 620 28.50 8.54 -12.35
CA PHE A 620 29.29 7.62 -13.18
C PHE A 620 28.36 6.57 -13.79
N TRP A 621 28.29 6.55 -15.12
CA TRP A 621 27.18 5.93 -15.85
C TRP A 621 27.60 5.55 -17.27
N LEU A 622 26.78 4.75 -17.96
CA LEU A 622 27.09 4.18 -19.27
C LEU A 622 25.96 4.46 -20.28
N LEU A 623 26.35 4.71 -21.54
CA LEU A 623 25.45 4.86 -22.68
C LEU A 623 25.84 3.97 -23.87
N PRO A 624 24.89 3.52 -24.70
CA PRO A 624 25.16 2.77 -25.93
C PRO A 624 26.04 3.54 -26.91
N THR A 625 26.93 2.85 -27.63
CA THR A 625 27.83 3.48 -28.62
C THR A 625 27.09 4.18 -29.77
N ASP A 626 25.86 3.77 -30.07
CA ASP A 626 24.99 4.43 -31.05
C ASP A 626 24.33 5.72 -30.50
N ARG A 627 24.54 6.01 -29.21
CA ARG A 627 24.00 7.15 -28.46
C ARG A 627 22.47 7.16 -28.37
N THR A 628 21.85 6.00 -28.58
CA THR A 628 20.42 5.85 -28.31
C THR A 628 20.16 5.91 -26.82
N TRP A 629 19.02 6.48 -26.45
CA TRP A 629 18.55 6.49 -25.09
C TRP A 629 17.02 6.39 -25.07
N PRO A 630 16.46 5.50 -24.22
CA PRO A 630 17.13 4.42 -23.47
C PRO A 630 17.76 3.36 -24.40
N PRO A 631 18.66 2.47 -23.91
CA PRO A 631 18.97 2.20 -22.50
C PRO A 631 20.14 3.00 -21.89
N GLU A 632 20.27 2.95 -20.56
CA GLU A 632 21.34 3.56 -19.75
C GLU A 632 21.59 2.75 -18.47
N LEU A 633 22.84 2.76 -17.98
CA LEU A 633 23.23 2.11 -16.73
C LEU A 633 23.98 3.10 -15.82
N ASP A 634 23.39 3.39 -14.67
CA ASP A 634 23.93 4.30 -13.67
C ASP A 634 24.60 3.52 -12.56
N VAL A 635 25.94 3.61 -12.50
CA VAL A 635 26.78 2.90 -11.53
C VAL A 635 26.88 3.68 -10.22
N LEU A 636 26.92 5.01 -10.32
CA LEU A 636 26.97 5.93 -9.20
C LEU A 636 26.11 7.14 -9.55
N GLU A 637 25.09 7.40 -8.73
CA GLU A 637 24.45 8.70 -8.63
C GLU A 637 24.26 9.07 -7.16
N VAL A 638 24.72 10.26 -6.77
CA VAL A 638 24.51 10.79 -5.41
C VAL A 638 24.01 12.22 -5.51
N LEU A 639 23.04 12.58 -4.68
CA LEU A 639 22.60 13.96 -4.54
C LEU A 639 23.41 14.60 -3.42
N GLY A 640 24.12 15.69 -3.68
CA GLY A 640 25.04 16.26 -2.70
C GLY A 640 24.39 16.78 -1.40
N HIS A 641 23.06 16.94 -1.35
CA HIS A 641 22.35 17.24 -0.10
C HIS A 641 22.02 15.98 0.75
N ASP A 642 22.18 14.78 0.18
CA ASP A 642 21.97 13.49 0.83
C ASP A 642 23.11 12.53 0.45
N THR A 643 24.29 12.79 1.01
CA THR A 643 25.52 12.00 0.76
C THR A 643 25.52 10.63 1.43
N HIS A 644 24.46 10.29 2.18
CA HIS A 644 24.28 8.97 2.79
C HIS A 644 23.48 8.02 1.89
N THR A 645 23.12 8.45 0.69
CA THR A 645 22.29 7.69 -0.23
C THR A 645 22.96 7.56 -1.58
N LEU A 646 23.20 6.31 -1.99
CA LEU A 646 23.64 5.94 -3.33
C LEU A 646 22.41 5.51 -4.15
N HIS A 647 22.27 6.06 -5.35
CA HIS A 647 21.29 5.61 -6.33
C HIS A 647 21.99 4.84 -7.43
N VAL A 648 21.41 3.69 -7.78
CA VAL A 648 21.85 2.83 -8.89
C VAL A 648 20.65 2.48 -9.74
N THR A 649 20.76 2.64 -11.06
CA THR A 649 19.60 2.53 -11.96
C THR A 649 19.99 1.90 -13.29
N ALA A 650 19.12 1.04 -13.81
CA ALA A 650 19.07 0.68 -15.21
C ALA A 650 17.84 1.32 -15.84
N HIS A 651 18.06 2.14 -16.85
CA HIS A 651 17.01 2.71 -17.70
C HIS A 651 16.83 1.83 -18.93
N SER A 652 15.60 1.39 -19.19
CA SER A 652 15.24 0.56 -20.32
C SER A 652 14.13 1.21 -21.15
N GLY A 653 14.22 1.03 -22.46
CA GLY A 653 13.23 1.42 -23.44
C GLY A 653 12.11 0.39 -23.59
N ILE A 654 12.17 -0.69 -22.82
CA ILE A 654 11.21 -1.79 -22.83
C ILE A 654 10.20 -1.59 -21.71
N ALA A 655 8.92 -1.81 -22.02
CA ALA A 655 7.81 -1.70 -21.05
C ALA A 655 7.77 -0.34 -20.30
N ILE A 656 8.08 0.74 -21.00
CA ILE A 656 8.10 2.11 -20.46
C ILE A 656 6.73 2.44 -19.83
N PRO A 657 6.68 2.79 -18.53
CA PRO A 657 5.45 3.24 -17.88
C PRO A 657 4.85 4.46 -18.58
N ALA A 658 3.51 4.56 -18.64
CA ALA A 658 2.85 5.68 -19.29
C ALA A 658 3.23 7.01 -18.59
N GLY A 659 3.74 7.97 -19.37
CA GLY A 659 4.20 9.27 -18.86
C GLY A 659 5.68 9.33 -18.50
N ASP A 660 6.36 8.18 -18.41
CA ASP A 660 7.80 8.10 -18.23
C ASP A 660 8.54 8.05 -19.56
N LYS A 661 9.84 8.38 -19.53
CA LYS A 661 10.73 8.30 -20.68
C LYS A 661 11.48 6.96 -20.78
N SER A 662 11.48 6.17 -19.69
CA SER A 662 12.11 4.85 -19.58
C SER A 662 11.45 4.03 -18.47
N ALA A 663 11.51 2.70 -18.58
CA ALA A 663 11.35 1.83 -17.42
C ALA A 663 12.64 1.88 -16.58
N ARG A 664 12.49 2.00 -15.27
CA ARG A 664 13.62 2.12 -14.32
C ARG A 664 13.65 0.91 -13.40
N THR A 665 14.77 0.21 -13.38
CA THR A 665 15.04 -0.87 -12.41
C THR A 665 16.29 -0.52 -11.63
N GLY A 666 16.18 -0.35 -10.33
CA GLY A 666 17.26 0.21 -9.53
C GLY A 666 17.00 0.12 -8.04
N ALA A 667 17.93 0.65 -7.26
CA ALA A 667 17.81 0.75 -5.81
C ALA A 667 18.32 2.09 -5.28
N THR A 668 17.66 2.53 -4.21
CA THR A 668 18.17 3.57 -3.31
C THR A 668 18.85 2.86 -2.14
N VAL A 669 20.18 2.97 -2.08
CA VAL A 669 21.05 2.26 -1.15
C VAL A 669 21.47 3.22 -0.03
N PRO A 670 21.02 3.00 1.22
CA PRO A 670 21.55 3.72 2.37
C PRO A 670 23.00 3.31 2.64
N THR A 671 23.86 4.27 2.92
CA THR A 671 25.31 4.11 3.03
C THR A 671 25.87 4.93 4.19
N VAL A 672 27.18 4.79 4.44
CA VAL A 672 27.93 5.79 5.20
C VAL A 672 27.95 7.11 4.43
N ASP A 673 28.44 8.19 5.05
CA ASP A 673 28.58 9.44 4.32
C ASP A 673 29.67 9.33 3.24
N LEU A 674 29.25 9.22 1.98
CA LEU A 674 30.11 9.02 0.82
C LEU A 674 30.99 10.24 0.50
N SER A 675 30.76 11.38 1.16
CA SER A 675 31.57 12.59 0.99
C SER A 675 32.78 12.68 1.92
N GLU A 676 32.86 11.80 2.92
CA GLU A 676 33.93 11.83 3.93
C GLU A 676 35.18 11.04 3.49
N ASP A 677 35.03 9.98 2.68
CA ASP A 677 36.14 9.14 2.20
C ASP A 677 35.92 8.65 0.76
N PHE A 678 36.95 8.06 0.17
CA PHE A 678 36.88 7.39 -1.13
C PHE A 678 36.23 6.01 -1.01
N HIS A 679 35.29 5.74 -1.91
CA HIS A 679 34.59 4.47 -2.04
C HIS A 679 34.75 3.91 -3.44
N VAL A 680 34.64 2.58 -3.57
CA VAL A 680 34.63 1.89 -4.87
C VAL A 680 33.20 1.59 -5.27
N TYR A 681 32.72 2.24 -6.32
CA TYR A 681 31.40 2.00 -6.91
C TYR A 681 31.57 1.14 -8.14
N GLY A 682 30.75 0.10 -8.27
CA GLY A 682 30.91 -0.86 -9.36
C GLY A 682 29.62 -1.43 -9.89
N LEU A 683 29.70 -1.96 -11.11
CA LEU A 683 28.65 -2.73 -11.76
C LEU A 683 29.28 -3.93 -12.46
N ILE A 684 28.81 -5.12 -12.10
CA ILE A 684 29.06 -6.36 -12.83
C ILE A 684 27.89 -6.57 -13.78
N TRP A 685 28.15 -6.45 -15.07
CA TRP A 685 27.17 -6.57 -16.13
C TRP A 685 27.45 -7.84 -16.93
N THR A 686 26.48 -8.74 -16.95
CA THR A 686 26.52 -10.00 -17.71
C THR A 686 25.31 -10.11 -18.62
N ALA A 687 25.29 -11.11 -19.50
CA ALA A 687 24.11 -11.39 -20.32
C ALA A 687 22.85 -11.70 -19.48
N ASP A 688 23.00 -12.27 -18.29
CA ASP A 688 21.85 -12.69 -17.49
C ASP A 688 21.48 -11.67 -16.41
N ARG A 689 22.47 -10.98 -15.84
CA ARG A 689 22.32 -10.19 -14.61
C ARG A 689 23.17 -8.91 -14.61
N LEU A 690 22.62 -7.89 -13.97
CA LEU A 690 23.29 -6.68 -13.50
C LEU A 690 23.44 -6.77 -11.99
N VAL A 691 24.66 -6.54 -11.47
CA VAL A 691 24.95 -6.54 -10.03
C VAL A 691 25.75 -5.29 -9.68
N TRP A 692 25.14 -4.34 -8.97
CA TRP A 692 25.83 -3.16 -8.48
C TRP A 692 26.55 -3.45 -7.17
N THR A 693 27.71 -2.84 -6.98
CA THR A 693 28.56 -3.02 -5.82
C THR A 693 29.01 -1.69 -5.22
N LEU A 694 29.15 -1.65 -3.89
CA LEU A 694 29.81 -0.59 -3.15
C LEU A 694 30.89 -1.22 -2.26
N ASP A 695 32.14 -0.76 -2.39
CA ASP A 695 33.32 -1.29 -1.70
C ASP A 695 33.46 -2.83 -1.86
N GLY A 696 33.19 -3.30 -3.08
CA GLY A 696 33.23 -4.72 -3.45
C GLY A 696 32.05 -5.56 -2.92
N GLN A 697 31.11 -4.96 -2.18
CA GLN A 697 29.91 -5.64 -1.69
C GLN A 697 28.73 -5.39 -2.63
N ALA A 698 28.02 -6.43 -3.04
CA ALA A 698 26.84 -6.30 -3.87
C ALA A 698 25.70 -5.59 -3.11
N VAL A 699 25.19 -4.49 -3.69
CA VAL A 699 24.13 -3.67 -3.07
C VAL A 699 22.77 -3.81 -3.75
N PHE A 700 22.75 -4.20 -5.02
CA PHE A 700 21.53 -4.43 -5.80
C PHE A 700 21.79 -5.40 -6.96
N GLU A 701 20.84 -6.26 -7.29
CA GLU A 701 20.88 -7.07 -8.52
C GLU A 701 19.53 -7.09 -9.24
N THR A 702 19.57 -7.28 -10.56
CA THR A 702 18.40 -7.52 -11.40
C THR A 702 18.79 -8.33 -12.63
N PRO A 703 17.86 -9.09 -13.26
CA PRO A 703 18.10 -9.61 -14.60
C PRO A 703 18.46 -8.49 -15.59
N THR A 704 19.37 -8.76 -16.52
CA THR A 704 19.74 -7.80 -17.57
C THR A 704 18.55 -7.57 -18.51
N PRO A 705 18.06 -6.32 -18.65
CA PRO A 705 16.99 -6.00 -19.60
C PRO A 705 17.39 -6.31 -21.05
N GLN A 706 16.41 -6.69 -21.88
CA GLN A 706 16.66 -7.18 -23.24
C GLN A 706 17.30 -6.14 -24.18
N ASP A 707 17.16 -4.83 -23.89
CA ASP A 707 17.83 -3.77 -24.65
C ASP A 707 19.26 -3.47 -24.17
N LEU A 708 19.67 -4.00 -23.01
CA LEU A 708 21.01 -3.88 -22.43
C LEU A 708 21.97 -5.00 -22.87
N HIS A 709 21.91 -5.35 -24.16
CA HIS A 709 22.79 -6.32 -24.82
C HIS A 709 23.56 -5.70 -26.01
N LYS A 710 24.03 -4.46 -25.84
CA LYS A 710 24.79 -3.71 -26.85
C LYS A 710 26.03 -3.08 -26.24
N PRO A 711 27.12 -2.86 -26.99
CA PRO A 711 28.30 -2.16 -26.48
C PRO A 711 27.97 -0.76 -25.95
N MET A 712 28.51 -0.43 -24.78
CA MET A 712 28.32 0.86 -24.12
C MET A 712 29.68 1.50 -23.79
N PHE A 713 29.70 2.81 -23.68
CA PHE A 713 30.84 3.60 -23.19
C PHE A 713 30.45 4.33 -21.91
N LEU A 714 31.43 4.64 -21.06
CA LEU A 714 31.21 5.29 -19.77
C LEU A 714 31.23 6.83 -19.86
N LEU A 715 30.63 7.48 -18.89
CA LEU A 715 30.69 8.91 -18.63
C LEU A 715 30.91 9.12 -17.13
N VAL A 716 31.70 10.13 -16.78
CA VAL A 716 31.88 10.60 -15.41
C VAL A 716 31.70 12.11 -15.37
N ASN A 717 30.84 12.63 -14.50
CA ASN A 717 30.56 14.07 -14.44
C ASN A 717 30.16 14.53 -13.04
N LEU A 718 30.19 15.85 -12.86
CA LEU A 718 29.57 16.54 -11.74
C LEU A 718 28.54 17.54 -12.27
N ALA A 719 27.26 17.17 -12.27
CA ALA A 719 26.19 18.11 -12.63
C ALA A 719 25.91 19.10 -11.48
N VAL A 720 25.35 20.26 -11.84
CA VAL A 720 24.91 21.30 -10.90
C VAL A 720 23.50 21.73 -11.26
N GLY A 721 22.58 21.62 -10.32
CA GLY A 721 21.17 21.86 -10.58
C GLY A 721 20.50 20.68 -11.31
N GLY A 722 19.22 20.85 -11.61
CA GLY A 722 18.39 19.84 -12.25
C GLY A 722 17.09 19.62 -11.51
N ASN A 723 16.15 18.93 -12.16
CA ASN A 723 14.84 18.60 -11.58
C ASN A 723 14.95 17.77 -10.30
N TRP A 724 15.97 16.92 -10.22
CA TRP A 724 16.15 15.96 -9.13
C TRP A 724 16.99 16.50 -7.95
N PRO A 725 18.23 16.99 -8.15
CA PRO A 725 19.02 17.57 -7.05
C PRO A 725 18.50 18.94 -6.57
N GLY A 726 17.61 19.57 -7.35
CA GLY A 726 17.20 20.97 -7.17
C GLY A 726 18.33 21.95 -7.46
N SER A 727 18.06 23.25 -7.41
CA SER A 727 19.09 24.27 -7.60
C SER A 727 20.00 24.39 -6.36
N PRO A 728 21.30 24.70 -6.55
CA PRO A 728 22.17 25.15 -5.47
C PRO A 728 21.56 26.31 -4.70
N ASP A 729 21.86 26.40 -3.41
CA ASP A 729 21.44 27.50 -2.55
C ASP A 729 22.62 28.10 -1.77
N ALA A 730 22.34 29.00 -0.82
CA ALA A 730 23.36 29.67 -0.02
C ALA A 730 24.25 28.72 0.81
N THR A 731 23.82 27.48 1.04
CA THR A 731 24.59 26.45 1.77
C THR A 731 25.56 25.68 0.87
N THR A 732 25.46 25.83 -0.46
CA THR A 732 26.31 25.12 -1.41
C THR A 732 27.63 25.85 -1.58
N ALA A 733 28.71 25.26 -1.07
CA ALA A 733 30.05 25.79 -1.20
C ALA A 733 30.58 25.57 -2.63
N PHE A 734 31.18 26.60 -3.22
CA PHE A 734 31.90 26.53 -4.49
C PHE A 734 33.34 27.04 -4.28
N PRO A 735 34.38 26.44 -4.90
CA PRO A 735 34.30 25.24 -5.75
C PRO A 735 33.82 24.00 -5.00
N ALA A 736 33.03 23.17 -5.67
CA ALA A 736 32.69 21.83 -5.20
C ALA A 736 33.42 20.81 -6.05
N THR A 737 34.01 19.79 -5.41
CA THR A 737 34.95 18.89 -6.09
C THR A 737 34.52 17.44 -5.97
N PHE A 738 34.31 16.78 -7.10
CA PHE A 738 34.17 15.33 -7.20
C PHE A 738 35.56 14.73 -7.47
N HIS A 739 36.05 13.92 -6.53
CA HIS A 739 37.40 13.36 -6.60
C HIS A 739 37.32 11.95 -7.16
N VAL A 740 38.16 11.63 -8.14
CA VAL A 740 38.24 10.34 -8.79
C VAL A 740 39.70 9.88 -8.73
N ASP A 741 39.93 8.76 -8.05
CA ASP A 741 41.25 8.16 -7.88
C ASP A 741 41.61 7.27 -9.08
N TRP A 742 40.70 6.37 -9.47
CA TRP A 742 40.89 5.55 -10.67
C TRP A 742 39.56 5.08 -11.26
N ILE A 743 39.57 4.76 -12.56
CA ILE A 743 38.49 4.06 -13.27
C ILE A 743 39.05 2.80 -13.91
N ARG A 744 38.36 1.66 -13.73
CA ARG A 744 38.80 0.37 -14.26
C ARG A 744 37.65 -0.40 -14.90
N VAL A 745 37.94 -1.05 -16.02
CA VAL A 745 37.03 -1.98 -16.70
C VAL A 745 37.71 -3.33 -16.91
N ARG A 746 37.04 -4.39 -16.47
CA ARG A 746 37.46 -5.80 -16.67
C ARG A 746 36.42 -6.56 -17.49
N GLN A 747 36.86 -7.50 -18.31
CA GLN A 747 35.96 -8.42 -19.02
C GLN A 747 36.38 -9.88 -18.83
N PRO A 748 35.43 -10.83 -18.80
CA PRO A 748 35.77 -12.24 -18.95
C PRO A 748 36.47 -12.48 -20.29
N VAL A 749 37.48 -13.36 -20.31
CA VAL A 749 38.29 -13.63 -21.52
C VAL A 749 37.44 -14.05 -22.72
N SER A 750 36.31 -14.73 -22.48
CA SER A 750 35.38 -15.16 -23.53
C SER A 750 34.68 -14.03 -24.28
N GLU A 751 34.64 -12.81 -23.71
CA GLU A 751 33.98 -11.65 -24.32
C GLU A 751 34.98 -10.72 -25.03
N ILE A 752 36.27 -11.07 -25.05
CA ILE A 752 37.33 -10.30 -25.72
C ILE A 752 37.57 -10.93 -27.11
N PRO A 753 37.46 -10.17 -28.22
CA PRO A 753 37.77 -10.68 -29.55
C PRO A 753 39.20 -11.24 -29.65
N GLU A 754 39.41 -12.37 -30.33
CA GLU A 754 40.73 -13.04 -30.44
C GLU A 754 41.85 -12.10 -30.94
N ALA A 755 41.52 -11.18 -31.86
CA ALA A 755 42.48 -10.19 -32.39
C ALA A 755 43.01 -9.20 -31.33
N GLU A 756 42.28 -8.97 -30.23
CA GLU A 756 42.69 -8.10 -29.11
C GLU A 756 43.43 -8.88 -28.00
N LEU A 757 43.37 -10.21 -28.03
CA LEU A 757 44.14 -11.07 -27.13
C LEU A 757 45.61 -11.19 -27.57
N GLU A 758 45.88 -11.10 -28.87
CA GLU A 758 47.24 -11.23 -29.45
C GLU A 758 48.07 -9.94 -29.45
N THR A 759 47.49 -8.78 -29.15
CA THR A 759 48.10 -7.46 -29.42
C THR A 759 48.67 -6.71 -28.19
N LYS A 760 48.86 -7.37 -27.04
CA LYS A 760 49.68 -6.81 -25.95
C LYS A 760 50.63 -7.86 -25.35
N PRO A 761 51.97 -7.67 -25.43
CA PRO A 761 52.92 -8.41 -24.59
C PRO A 761 52.79 -8.02 -23.11
#